data_AF-A0A5C5XGT3-F1
#
_entry.id   AF-A0A5C5XGT3-F1
#
_cell.length_a   1.000
_cell.length_b   1.000
_cell.length_c   1.000
_cell.angle_alpha   90.00
_cell.angle_beta   90.00
_cell.angle_gamma   90.00
#
_symmetry.space_group_name_H-M   'P 1'
#
loop_
_entity.id
_entity.type
_entity.pdbx_description
1 polymer ?
#
loop_
_entity_poly.entity_id
_entity_poly.type
_entity_poly.pdbx_seq_one_letter_code
_entity_poly.pdbx_strand_id
1 'polypeptide(L)'
;MKSCVPIILILIGSLFTNQSSIYAQSVILPAEVVISNPTATQQLLLQKSEGQEVGSQVIKGIEWKSSDESIAQVSAEGIITPIANGKVTISAIYQNETSEATVTVQNVEQKNSPSFRHDILPVLSKAGCNSGACHGALAGKGGFRLSLRAYDPPTDFFNIVKQDQGRRVEFADPGRSLILAKPSGGMPHKGGIRFETDSEEYQIIAHWISSGAPGPTPEDLEVQALTVLPGRSLHQVEEHQKLVVQATFSNGEQRDVTSRVIWSSTNEAVCSVDEHGNVTINGPGEGAIVAWYSSLVAIARITVPFPEVSDPLADQDQVDQRKPKNVLDELIDKQLVRLNLPASAGCTDQTFVRRAYVDTIGRLPTVQETQKFLTNNAPEKRDQLIETLLNSEDFVDFWAYQWSDVMMINGTLLRPQAVKTYYEWLHSHVEKNTPWNEVVQEVVTATGSSVENGATNFYALHQSPEDMTENVSQAFLGLSIGCAKCHNHPLEKWTNDQYYGMANLFARVKAKGWGGESRNGDGIRTLYVTEFGDLVQPRTGKPQPPTPLDAVSLEMDDPSDRRIELAEWLTAPENPYFARSITNRIWARYFGVGLVEMVDDMRATNPASNDELLQAAADYLVEQKFDLKSLMRLILQSNAYQRSSEPLPGNRDEQRFYSRYYPRRMMAEVLHDAIVQVTGVPTKFDFIGFPGADRQKTDFYPEGTRAVELFDSAVENYFLSTFGRNPRNIVCECERSAEPSTVQVLHLSNGETINKKLKDDKGRVAEMLRLRSLGMSDSTLVDELYLSSLGRYTTTHERDEITSMLPGAGSPEERDVVEDIFWAILSTREFLFNH
;
A
#
# COMPACT_ATOMS: atom_id res chain seq x y z
N MET A 1 -59.92 56.49 -35.06
CA MET A 1 -59.38 57.46 -36.04
C MET A 1 -57.88 57.26 -36.13
N LYS A 2 -57.37 57.03 -37.35
CA LYS A 2 -56.00 57.20 -37.86
C LYS A 2 -54.81 56.53 -37.12
N SER A 3 -54.36 55.44 -37.76
CA SER A 3 -52.99 54.92 -38.01
C SER A 3 -51.81 55.32 -37.10
N CYS A 4 -51.06 54.30 -36.67
CA CYS A 4 -49.64 54.13 -37.04
C CYS A 4 -49.12 52.72 -36.67
N VAL A 5 -48.36 52.12 -37.59
CA VAL A 5 -47.61 50.84 -37.46
C VAL A 5 -46.24 51.10 -36.82
N PRO A 6 -45.68 50.16 -36.05
CA PRO A 6 -44.32 49.67 -36.36
C PRO A 6 -44.24 48.13 -36.21
N ILE A 7 -43.85 47.38 -37.25
CA ILE A 7 -42.48 46.97 -37.61
C ILE A 7 -41.76 46.23 -36.47
N ILE A 8 -41.78 44.90 -36.59
CA ILE A 8 -40.98 43.93 -35.82
C ILE A 8 -39.58 43.89 -36.43
N LEU A 9 -38.56 44.22 -35.64
CA LEU A 9 -37.15 44.01 -36.02
C LEU A 9 -36.56 42.88 -35.17
N ILE A 10 -36.07 41.86 -35.88
CA ILE A 10 -35.29 40.73 -35.39
C ILE A 10 -33.90 41.24 -35.02
N LEU A 11 -33.47 41.00 -33.77
CA LEU A 11 -32.08 41.20 -33.34
C LEU A 11 -31.41 39.83 -33.20
N ILE A 12 -30.53 39.53 -34.15
CA ILE A 12 -29.53 38.46 -34.05
C ILE A 12 -28.40 39.03 -33.19
N GLY A 13 -28.25 38.51 -31.97
CA GLY A 13 -27.14 38.81 -31.08
C GLY A 13 -26.20 37.62 -31.01
N SER A 14 -25.11 37.68 -31.75
CA SER A 14 -23.95 36.78 -31.66
C SER A 14 -23.27 36.96 -30.31
N LEU A 15 -23.50 36.02 -29.39
CA LEU A 15 -22.70 35.87 -28.18
C LEU A 15 -21.37 35.20 -28.57
N PHE A 16 -20.37 36.02 -28.88
CA PHE A 16 -18.98 35.60 -28.78
C PHE A 16 -18.69 35.34 -27.29
N THR A 17 -18.59 34.07 -26.93
CA THR A 17 -17.98 33.66 -25.66
C THR A 17 -16.51 34.09 -25.70
N ASN A 18 -16.17 35.15 -24.96
CA ASN A 18 -14.79 35.42 -24.58
C ASN A 18 -14.30 34.23 -23.77
N GLN A 19 -13.57 33.31 -24.42
CA GLN A 19 -12.56 32.50 -23.76
C GLN A 19 -11.50 33.49 -23.26
N SER A 20 -11.67 33.97 -22.03
CA SER A 20 -10.57 34.55 -21.28
C SER A 20 -9.55 33.45 -21.06
N SER A 21 -8.47 33.49 -21.84
CA SER A 21 -7.23 32.76 -21.62
C SER A 21 -6.79 32.94 -20.17
N ILE A 22 -6.87 31.86 -19.38
CA ILE A 22 -6.22 31.76 -18.08
C ILE A 22 -4.72 31.77 -18.38
N TYR A 23 -4.05 32.91 -18.19
CA TYR A 23 -2.60 32.98 -18.31
C TYR A 23 -2.00 32.11 -17.20
N ALA A 24 -1.16 31.15 -17.57
CA ALA A 24 -0.43 30.30 -16.62
C ALA A 24 0.58 31.18 -15.88
N GLN A 25 0.31 31.52 -14.62
CA GLN A 25 1.20 32.32 -13.80
C GLN A 25 2.45 31.49 -13.44
N SER A 26 3.65 32.07 -13.57
CA SER A 26 4.89 31.40 -13.17
C SER A 26 5.26 31.70 -11.70
N VAL A 27 5.80 30.71 -10.99
CA VAL A 27 6.19 30.81 -9.57
C VAL A 27 7.62 30.31 -9.34
N ILE A 28 8.36 30.96 -8.45
CA ILE A 28 9.69 30.50 -8.01
C ILE A 28 9.55 29.61 -6.78
N LEU A 29 10.22 28.45 -6.79
CA LEU A 29 10.34 27.55 -5.65
C LEU A 29 11.81 27.39 -5.25
N PRO A 30 12.15 27.47 -3.95
CA PRO A 30 11.34 28.05 -2.86
C PRO A 30 11.11 29.56 -3.05
N ALA A 31 9.98 30.07 -2.54
CA ALA A 31 9.64 31.49 -2.60
C ALA A 31 10.41 32.35 -1.57
N GLU A 32 10.84 31.73 -0.46
CA GLU A 32 11.65 32.36 0.56
C GLU A 32 12.85 31.46 0.92
N VAL A 33 14.02 32.08 1.09
CA VAL A 33 15.28 31.39 1.35
C VAL A 33 16.03 32.11 2.46
N VAL A 34 16.56 31.34 3.41
CA VAL A 34 17.53 31.83 4.39
C VAL A 34 18.84 31.07 4.21
N ILE A 35 19.93 31.77 3.91
CA ILE A 35 21.27 31.20 3.78
C ILE A 35 22.11 31.64 4.98
N SER A 36 22.50 30.69 5.82
CA SER A 36 23.17 30.90 7.12
C SER A 36 24.65 30.50 7.14
N ASN A 37 25.22 30.05 6.01
CA ASN A 37 26.57 29.51 5.91
C ASN A 37 27.26 30.05 4.64
N PRO A 38 28.52 30.53 4.72
CA PRO A 38 29.24 31.08 3.57
C PRO A 38 29.44 30.12 2.40
N THR A 39 29.43 28.80 2.62
CA THR A 39 29.58 27.80 1.55
C THR A 39 28.25 27.18 1.12
N ALA A 40 27.13 27.56 1.75
CA ALA A 40 25.83 27.05 1.37
C ALA A 40 25.32 27.74 0.12
N THR A 41 24.80 26.96 -0.82
CA THR A 41 24.10 27.46 -2.01
C THR A 41 22.62 27.08 -1.92
N GLN A 42 21.79 27.73 -2.73
CA GLN A 42 20.38 27.38 -2.86
C GLN A 42 20.01 27.34 -4.34
N GLN A 43 19.41 26.24 -4.80
CA GLN A 43 18.81 26.17 -6.13
C GLN A 43 17.39 26.76 -6.11
N LEU A 44 17.09 27.66 -7.06
CA LEU A 44 15.74 28.10 -7.36
C LEU A 44 15.19 27.39 -8.60
N LEU A 45 13.88 27.11 -8.62
CA LEU A 45 13.16 26.53 -9.74
C LEU A 45 12.09 27.51 -10.21
N LEU A 46 11.95 27.72 -11.52
CA LEU A 46 10.81 28.44 -12.08
C LEU A 46 9.79 27.43 -12.61
N GLN A 47 8.57 27.48 -12.09
CA GLN A 47 7.49 26.56 -12.41
C GLN A 47 6.33 27.28 -13.07
N LYS A 48 5.64 26.61 -13.99
CA LYS A 48 4.31 27.05 -14.43
C LYS A 48 3.28 26.69 -13.36
N SER A 49 2.22 27.48 -13.22
CA SER A 49 1.05 27.12 -12.42
C SER A 49 -0.05 26.56 -13.34
N GLU A 50 -0.60 25.41 -12.96
CA GLU A 50 -1.79 24.83 -13.58
C GLU A 50 -2.91 24.73 -12.53
N GLY A 51 -3.72 25.78 -12.44
CA GLY A 51 -4.78 25.87 -11.43
C GLY A 51 -4.21 26.00 -10.01
N GLN A 52 -4.46 25.00 -9.16
CA GLN A 52 -3.90 24.93 -7.80
C GLN A 52 -2.63 24.06 -7.73
N GLU A 53 -2.26 23.38 -8.80
CA GLU A 53 -1.08 22.52 -8.84
C GLU A 53 0.10 23.22 -9.55
N VAL A 54 1.30 22.76 -9.24
CA VAL A 54 2.52 23.16 -9.92
C VAL A 54 2.61 22.36 -11.21
N GLY A 55 2.65 23.03 -12.36
CA GLY A 55 2.80 22.42 -13.68
C GLY A 55 4.27 22.17 -14.01
N SER A 56 4.58 22.18 -15.32
CA SER A 56 5.92 21.86 -15.78
C SER A 56 6.98 22.94 -15.50
N GLN A 57 8.21 22.50 -15.28
CA GLN A 57 9.33 23.38 -15.01
C GLN A 57 9.76 24.14 -16.27
N VAL A 58 10.01 25.44 -16.11
CA VAL A 58 10.70 26.24 -17.11
C VAL A 58 12.20 26.03 -16.93
N ILE A 59 12.88 25.52 -17.96
CA ILE A 59 14.32 25.19 -17.91
C ILE A 59 15.18 26.01 -18.88
N LYS A 60 14.56 26.76 -19.81
CA LYS A 60 15.25 27.55 -20.83
C LYS A 60 14.59 28.91 -21.01
N GLY A 61 15.39 29.89 -21.39
CA GLY A 61 14.91 31.25 -21.68
C GLY A 61 14.56 32.07 -20.45
N ILE A 62 15.06 31.68 -19.27
CA ILE A 62 14.92 32.43 -18.02
C ILE A 62 16.08 33.42 -17.92
N GLU A 63 15.78 34.66 -17.59
CA GLU A 63 16.77 35.64 -17.14
C GLU A 63 16.65 35.79 -15.62
N TRP A 64 17.66 35.30 -14.89
CA TRP A 64 17.76 35.46 -13.42
C TRP A 64 18.48 36.75 -13.06
N LYS A 65 17.94 37.51 -12.09
CA LYS A 65 18.53 38.75 -11.60
C LYS A 65 18.51 38.83 -10.08
N SER A 66 19.60 39.33 -9.51
CA SER A 66 19.63 39.77 -8.11
C SER A 66 19.39 41.27 -8.04
N SER A 67 18.57 41.71 -7.09
CA SER A 67 18.40 43.15 -6.82
C SER A 67 19.63 43.79 -6.18
N ASP A 68 20.52 42.99 -5.59
CA ASP A 68 21.82 43.41 -5.05
C ASP A 68 22.85 42.27 -5.08
N GLU A 69 23.68 42.25 -6.12
CA GLU A 69 24.75 41.24 -6.29
C GLU A 69 25.86 41.32 -5.23
N SER A 70 25.92 42.41 -4.45
CA SER A 70 26.87 42.51 -3.34
C SER A 70 26.43 41.71 -2.10
N ILE A 71 25.15 41.33 -2.02
CA ILE A 71 24.58 40.49 -0.95
C ILE A 71 24.52 39.03 -1.40
N ALA A 72 23.94 38.75 -2.57
CA ALA A 72 23.91 37.42 -3.15
C ALA A 72 23.89 37.47 -4.68
N GLN A 73 24.64 36.57 -5.31
CA GLN A 73 24.67 36.39 -6.77
C GLN A 73 23.79 35.21 -7.17
N VAL A 74 23.21 35.26 -8.37
CA VAL A 74 22.40 34.18 -8.94
C VAL A 74 22.98 33.77 -10.29
N SER A 75 23.20 32.46 -10.50
CA SER A 75 23.70 31.93 -11.78
C SER A 75 22.62 31.91 -12.87
N ALA A 76 23.01 31.62 -14.11
CA ALA A 76 22.07 31.44 -15.22
C ALA A 76 21.12 30.24 -15.01
N GLU A 77 21.52 29.29 -14.18
CA GLU A 77 20.76 28.09 -13.79
C GLU A 77 19.93 28.33 -12.52
N GLY A 78 19.92 29.54 -11.96
CA GLY A 78 19.15 29.87 -10.75
C GLY A 78 19.79 29.42 -9.44
N ILE A 79 21.11 29.21 -9.39
CA ILE A 79 21.83 28.87 -8.16
C ILE A 79 22.26 30.16 -7.45
N ILE A 80 21.84 30.32 -6.20
CA ILE A 80 22.22 31.45 -5.34
C ILE A 80 23.53 31.15 -4.63
N THR A 81 24.48 32.09 -4.69
CA THR A 81 25.71 32.09 -3.91
C THR A 81 25.73 33.31 -2.97
N PRO A 82 25.88 33.12 -1.64
CA PRO A 82 25.89 34.22 -0.69
C PRO A 82 27.22 34.98 -0.73
N ILE A 83 27.18 36.32 -0.61
CA ILE A 83 28.36 37.19 -0.61
C ILE A 83 28.49 37.95 0.72
N ALA A 84 27.42 38.60 1.18
CA ALA A 84 27.40 39.39 2.41
C ALA A 84 26.05 39.27 3.14
N ASN A 85 26.03 39.54 4.45
CA ASN A 85 24.80 39.54 5.23
C ASN A 85 23.82 40.60 4.70
N GLY A 86 22.55 40.24 4.53
CA GLY A 86 21.53 41.15 4.01
C GLY A 86 20.29 40.44 3.50
N LYS A 87 19.34 41.21 2.98
CA LYS A 87 18.11 40.71 2.35
C LYS A 87 18.04 41.21 0.92
N VAL A 88 17.79 40.32 -0.02
CA VAL A 88 17.76 40.61 -1.46
C VAL A 88 16.59 39.88 -2.12
N THR A 89 16.00 40.48 -3.14
CA THR A 89 15.02 39.83 -4.02
C THR A 89 15.73 39.26 -5.23
N ILE A 90 15.45 38.00 -5.55
CA ILE A 90 15.85 37.34 -6.79
C ILE A 90 14.64 37.28 -7.72
N SER A 91 14.81 37.71 -8.96
CA SER A 91 13.75 37.74 -9.98
C SER A 91 14.06 36.76 -11.11
N ALA A 92 13.05 36.01 -11.54
CA ALA A 92 13.09 35.20 -12.76
C ALA A 92 12.20 35.84 -13.82
N ILE A 93 12.79 36.21 -14.96
CA ILE A 93 12.06 36.84 -16.07
C ILE A 93 11.90 35.81 -17.18
N TYR A 94 10.66 35.51 -17.57
CA TYR A 94 10.32 34.57 -18.63
C TYR A 94 9.11 35.09 -19.41
N GLN A 95 9.20 35.18 -20.75
CA GLN A 95 8.11 35.63 -21.62
C GLN A 95 7.44 36.97 -21.20
N ASN A 96 8.23 37.93 -20.68
CA ASN A 96 7.78 39.22 -20.10
C ASN A 96 7.00 39.12 -18.79
N GLU A 97 6.91 37.95 -18.17
CA GLU A 97 6.47 37.79 -16.78
C GLU A 97 7.68 37.81 -15.84
N THR A 98 7.47 38.31 -14.63
CA THR A 98 8.49 38.34 -13.58
C THR A 98 7.93 37.65 -12.34
N SER A 99 8.64 36.63 -11.88
CA SER A 99 8.39 35.98 -10.59
C SER A 99 9.52 36.35 -9.64
N GLU A 100 9.23 36.44 -8.34
CA GLU A 100 10.20 36.88 -7.33
C GLU A 100 10.30 35.89 -6.16
N ALA A 101 11.52 35.76 -5.63
CA ALA A 101 11.82 35.05 -4.40
C ALA A 101 12.64 35.94 -3.46
N THR A 102 12.37 35.81 -2.17
CA THR A 102 13.08 36.58 -1.14
C THR A 102 14.23 35.75 -0.58
N VAL A 103 15.44 36.31 -0.58
CA VAL A 103 16.64 35.66 -0.03
C VAL A 103 17.19 36.49 1.12
N THR A 104 17.38 35.87 2.28
CA THR A 104 18.06 36.47 3.44
C THR A 104 19.37 35.75 3.68
N VAL A 105 20.49 36.47 3.61
CA VAL A 105 21.84 35.97 3.88
C VAL A 105 22.25 36.42 5.28
N GLN A 106 22.70 35.47 6.10
CA GLN A 106 23.16 35.72 7.46
C GLN A 106 24.37 34.84 7.81
N ASN A 107 25.14 35.27 8.81
CA ASN A 107 26.31 34.54 9.35
C ASN A 107 27.40 34.14 8.34
N VAL A 108 27.50 34.80 7.17
CA VAL A 108 28.53 34.45 6.15
C VAL A 108 29.95 34.82 6.56
N GLU A 109 30.12 35.62 7.60
CA GLU A 109 31.43 36.03 8.12
C GLU A 109 32.05 34.99 9.06
N GLN A 110 31.30 33.96 9.48
CA GLN A 110 31.80 32.92 10.38
C GLN A 110 32.60 31.86 9.61
N LYS A 111 33.85 31.62 10.04
CA LYS A 111 34.64 30.47 9.57
C LYS A 111 34.03 29.19 10.12
N ASN A 112 33.47 28.36 9.24
CA ASN A 112 32.90 27.07 9.62
C ASN A 112 33.79 25.92 9.15
N SER A 113 34.14 25.03 10.07
CA SER A 113 34.71 23.72 9.75
C SER A 113 33.58 22.76 9.39
N PRO A 114 33.79 21.79 8.47
CA PRO A 114 32.75 20.81 8.13
C PRO A 114 32.35 19.99 9.36
N SER A 115 31.05 19.83 9.55
CA SER A 115 30.45 19.00 10.58
C SER A 115 30.55 17.53 10.21
N PHE A 116 30.95 16.68 11.17
CA PHE A 116 30.92 15.24 10.94
C PHE A 116 29.50 14.75 10.62
N ARG A 117 28.49 15.24 11.35
CA ARG A 117 27.10 14.83 11.20
C ARG A 117 26.47 15.36 9.90
N HIS A 118 26.68 16.63 9.56
CA HIS A 118 25.96 17.29 8.46
C HIS A 118 26.71 17.28 7.14
N ASP A 119 28.02 17.15 7.17
CA ASP A 119 28.84 17.20 5.96
C ASP A 119 29.50 15.85 5.69
N ILE A 120 30.14 15.22 6.68
CA ILE A 120 30.93 14.01 6.38
C ILE A 120 30.03 12.79 6.15
N LEU A 121 29.07 12.56 7.04
CA LEU A 121 28.18 11.40 6.93
C LEU A 121 27.31 11.41 5.66
N PRO A 122 26.69 12.52 5.24
CA PRO A 122 25.93 12.55 3.99
C PRO A 122 26.78 12.29 2.74
N VAL A 123 28.04 12.77 2.70
CA VAL A 123 28.97 12.43 1.60
C VAL A 123 29.20 10.91 1.55
N LEU A 124 29.50 10.30 2.70
CA LEU A 124 29.74 8.85 2.76
C LEU A 124 28.50 8.04 2.38
N SER A 125 27.30 8.52 2.76
CA SER A 125 26.03 7.90 2.39
C SER A 125 25.75 8.00 0.90
N LYS A 126 25.87 9.20 0.31
CA LYS A 126 25.64 9.40 -1.13
C LYS A 126 26.63 8.59 -1.98
N ALA A 127 27.90 8.53 -1.56
CA ALA A 127 28.94 7.72 -2.19
C ALA A 127 28.72 6.19 -1.99
N GLY A 128 27.70 5.78 -1.23
CA GLY A 128 27.37 4.38 -0.97
C GLY A 128 28.32 3.64 -0.02
N CYS A 129 29.22 4.35 0.66
CA CYS A 129 30.25 3.77 1.53
C CYS A 129 29.64 2.99 2.71
N ASN A 130 28.58 3.52 3.31
CA ASN A 130 27.86 2.93 4.44
C ASN A 130 26.53 2.24 4.01
N SER A 131 26.44 1.80 2.75
CA SER A 131 25.33 0.98 2.26
C SER A 131 25.42 -0.46 2.78
N GLY A 132 24.31 -1.20 2.73
CA GLY A 132 24.25 -2.60 3.16
C GLY A 132 25.13 -3.55 2.34
N ALA A 133 25.48 -3.18 1.11
CA ALA A 133 26.43 -3.93 0.28
C ALA A 133 27.91 -3.67 0.67
N CYS A 134 28.19 -2.55 1.34
CA CYS A 134 29.54 -2.07 1.69
C CYS A 134 29.76 -2.07 3.21
N HIS A 135 30.30 -0.97 3.77
CA HIS A 135 30.67 -0.90 5.18
C HIS A 135 29.46 -0.78 6.13
N GLY A 136 28.26 -0.49 5.59
CA GLY A 136 26.99 -0.51 6.33
C GLY A 136 26.38 -1.90 6.53
N ALA A 137 27.00 -2.95 5.96
CA ALA A 137 26.62 -4.33 6.26
C ALA A 137 26.72 -4.61 7.76
N LEU A 138 25.89 -5.51 8.29
CA LEU A 138 25.88 -5.83 9.74
C LEU A 138 27.28 -6.23 10.28
N ALA A 139 28.06 -6.96 9.49
CA ALA A 139 29.42 -7.36 9.83
C ALA A 139 30.51 -6.34 9.39
N GLY A 140 30.13 -5.27 8.67
CA GLY A 140 31.04 -4.40 7.94
C GLY A 140 31.81 -5.11 6.82
N LYS A 141 32.89 -4.50 6.34
CA LYS A 141 33.81 -5.09 5.35
C LYS A 141 35.25 -4.86 5.76
N GLY A 142 36.07 -5.91 5.72
CA GLY A 142 37.51 -5.83 5.97
C GLY A 142 37.88 -5.25 7.34
N GLY A 143 37.10 -5.57 8.38
CA GLY A 143 37.31 -5.05 9.74
C GLY A 143 36.90 -3.58 9.93
N PHE A 144 36.19 -2.99 8.96
CA PHE A 144 35.67 -1.63 9.06
C PHE A 144 34.15 -1.66 8.87
N ARG A 145 33.43 -1.15 9.88
CA ARG A 145 31.98 -1.12 9.93
C ARG A 145 31.51 0.30 10.16
N LEU A 146 30.52 0.70 9.39
CA LEU A 146 29.75 1.93 9.56
C LEU A 146 28.30 1.54 9.84
N SER A 147 27.56 2.46 10.45
CA SER A 147 26.13 2.38 10.65
C SER A 147 25.44 2.50 9.28
N LEU A 148 24.38 1.72 9.06
CA LEU A 148 23.69 1.70 7.77
C LEU A 148 23.13 3.10 7.49
N ARG A 149 23.61 3.71 6.40
CA ARG A 149 23.22 5.06 6.02
C ARG A 149 23.36 6.11 7.15
N ALA A 150 24.41 6.00 7.97
CA ALA A 150 24.82 7.01 8.93
C ALA A 150 23.86 7.27 10.11
N TYR A 151 23.05 6.29 10.50
CA TYR A 151 22.09 6.44 11.58
C TYR A 151 22.73 6.58 12.99
N ASP A 152 23.99 6.18 13.18
CA ASP A 152 24.71 6.25 14.47
C ASP A 152 26.03 7.03 14.35
N PRO A 153 25.98 8.39 14.33
CA PRO A 153 27.16 9.23 14.16
C PRO A 153 28.28 8.99 15.19
N PRO A 154 28.00 8.83 16.51
CA PRO A 154 29.07 8.54 17.48
C PRO A 154 29.85 7.27 17.17
N THR A 155 29.15 6.18 16.81
CA THR A 155 29.79 4.90 16.44
C THR A 155 30.59 5.04 15.15
N ASP A 156 30.04 5.73 14.14
CA ASP A 156 30.73 5.96 12.87
C ASP A 156 32.00 6.79 13.04
N PHE A 157 31.94 7.85 13.84
CA PHE A 157 33.10 8.66 14.18
C PHE A 157 34.18 7.82 14.87
N PHE A 158 33.79 7.01 15.86
CA PHE A 158 34.73 6.12 16.55
C PHE A 158 35.40 5.15 15.56
N ASN A 159 34.62 4.53 14.67
CA ASN A 159 35.14 3.56 13.70
C ASN A 159 36.04 4.21 12.63
N ILE A 160 35.76 5.45 12.25
CA ILE A 160 36.60 6.20 11.29
C ILE A 160 37.88 6.71 11.96
N VAL A 161 37.78 7.36 13.12
CA VAL A 161 38.89 8.16 13.68
C VAL A 161 39.68 7.41 14.75
N LYS A 162 39.05 6.53 15.53
CA LYS A 162 39.66 5.95 16.75
C LYS A 162 39.96 4.45 16.65
N GLN A 163 39.09 3.68 15.99
CA GLN A 163 39.22 2.23 15.88
C GLN A 163 40.55 1.83 15.22
N ASP A 164 41.12 0.72 15.69
CA ASP A 164 42.42 0.19 15.27
C ASP A 164 43.56 1.23 15.37
N GLN A 165 43.62 1.93 16.51
CA GLN A 165 44.64 2.93 16.81
C GLN A 165 44.65 4.11 15.82
N GLY A 166 43.48 4.47 15.28
CA GLY A 166 43.30 5.64 14.40
C GLY A 166 43.90 5.49 13.00
N ARG A 167 44.26 4.27 12.57
CA ARG A 167 44.95 4.01 11.29
C ARG A 167 44.27 4.49 10.00
N ARG A 168 43.04 5.00 10.07
CA ARG A 168 42.21 5.38 8.91
C ARG A 168 42.27 6.88 8.60
N VAL A 169 42.76 7.69 9.54
CA VAL A 169 42.90 9.14 9.40
C VAL A 169 44.35 9.54 9.68
N GLU A 170 44.97 10.24 8.74
CA GLU A 170 46.30 10.83 8.84
C GLU A 170 46.16 12.35 8.83
N PHE A 171 46.34 12.97 10.00
CA PHE A 171 46.11 14.41 10.18
C PHE A 171 47.16 15.27 9.47
N ALA A 172 48.41 14.82 9.41
CA ALA A 172 49.50 15.57 8.81
C ALA A 172 49.43 15.58 7.27
N ASP A 173 48.77 14.58 6.68
CA ASP A 173 48.60 14.40 5.25
C ASP A 173 47.22 13.77 4.98
N PRO A 174 46.15 14.59 4.90
CA PRO A 174 44.80 14.10 4.71
C PRO A 174 44.67 13.16 3.52
N GLY A 175 45.40 13.41 2.42
CA GLY A 175 45.35 12.59 1.21
C GLY A 175 45.84 11.15 1.41
N ARG A 176 46.65 10.87 2.46
CA ARG A 176 47.06 9.51 2.84
C ARG A 176 46.06 8.79 3.75
N SER A 177 45.05 9.49 4.25
CA SER A 177 44.00 8.89 5.06
C SER A 177 43.28 7.81 4.26
N LEU A 178 43.12 6.62 4.85
CA LEU A 178 42.47 5.48 4.17
C LEU A 178 41.03 5.82 3.75
N ILE A 179 40.36 6.71 4.49
CA ILE A 179 38.99 7.18 4.22
C ILE A 179 38.89 8.09 2.97
N LEU A 180 40.01 8.63 2.48
CA LEU A 180 40.11 9.38 1.22
C LEU A 180 40.77 8.56 0.12
N ALA A 181 41.96 8.02 0.39
CA ALA A 181 42.79 7.37 -0.63
C ALA A 181 42.14 6.12 -1.25
N LYS A 182 41.32 5.37 -0.50
CA LYS A 182 40.61 4.20 -1.04
C LYS A 182 39.44 4.58 -1.96
N PRO A 183 38.46 5.38 -1.51
CA PRO A 183 37.35 5.77 -2.38
C PRO A 183 37.77 6.63 -3.56
N SER A 184 38.90 7.35 -3.50
CA SER A 184 39.41 8.15 -4.61
C SER A 184 40.37 7.43 -5.56
N GLY A 185 40.56 6.11 -5.41
CA GLY A 185 41.45 5.33 -6.27
C GLY A 185 42.96 5.52 -6.00
N GLY A 186 43.35 6.34 -5.03
CA GLY A 186 44.75 6.48 -4.59
C GLY A 186 45.33 5.19 -3.99
N MET A 187 44.49 4.25 -3.58
CA MET A 187 44.85 2.88 -3.20
C MET A 187 43.80 1.87 -3.67
N PRO A 188 44.17 0.60 -3.88
CA PRO A 188 43.22 -0.45 -4.24
C PRO A 188 42.07 -0.57 -3.24
N HIS A 189 40.85 -0.46 -3.77
CA HIS A 189 39.61 -0.57 -3.01
C HIS A 189 38.67 -1.54 -3.71
N LYS A 190 38.22 -2.58 -2.98
CA LYS A 190 37.28 -3.57 -3.52
C LYS A 190 35.92 -2.96 -3.89
N GLY A 191 35.54 -1.86 -3.24
CA GLY A 191 34.32 -1.13 -3.57
C GLY A 191 34.43 -0.22 -4.79
N GLY A 192 35.58 -0.21 -5.49
CA GLY A 192 35.81 0.69 -6.61
C GLY A 192 36.06 2.14 -6.19
N ILE A 193 36.18 3.00 -7.20
CA ILE A 193 36.22 4.47 -7.04
C ILE A 193 34.81 4.93 -6.70
N ARG A 194 34.70 5.84 -5.74
CA ARG A 194 33.43 6.40 -5.23
C ARG A 194 33.32 7.90 -5.45
N PHE A 195 34.44 8.62 -5.50
CA PHE A 195 34.51 10.04 -5.85
C PHE A 195 35.93 10.38 -6.31
N GLU A 196 36.08 11.35 -7.20
CA GLU A 196 37.38 11.76 -7.75
C GLU A 196 38.16 12.66 -6.77
N THR A 197 39.47 12.84 -6.99
CA THR A 197 40.32 13.64 -6.08
C THR A 197 40.08 15.15 -6.16
N ASP A 198 39.46 15.63 -7.23
CA ASP A 198 39.08 17.04 -7.43
C ASP A 198 37.61 17.32 -7.07
N SER A 199 36.87 16.29 -6.64
CA SER A 199 35.46 16.40 -6.23
C SER A 199 35.25 17.21 -4.94
N GLU A 200 34.05 17.77 -4.77
CA GLU A 200 33.64 18.46 -3.53
C GLU A 200 33.69 17.50 -2.34
N GLU A 201 33.27 16.25 -2.54
CA GLU A 201 33.29 15.19 -1.54
C GLU A 201 34.69 14.97 -0.97
N TYR A 202 35.69 14.88 -1.84
CA TYR A 202 37.09 14.73 -1.44
C TYR A 202 37.55 15.95 -0.64
N GLN A 203 37.30 17.15 -1.14
CA GLN A 203 37.75 18.40 -0.51
C GLN A 203 37.15 18.60 0.88
N ILE A 204 35.87 18.27 1.07
CA ILE A 204 35.18 18.42 2.35
C ILE A 204 35.72 17.44 3.39
N ILE A 205 35.93 16.19 3.02
CA ILE A 205 36.53 15.20 3.93
C ILE A 205 37.99 15.58 4.25
N ALA A 206 38.76 16.01 3.25
CA ALA A 206 40.14 16.46 3.44
C ALA A 206 40.22 17.68 4.37
N HIS A 207 39.31 18.64 4.19
CA HIS A 207 39.25 19.82 5.03
C HIS A 207 38.88 19.46 6.48
N TRP A 208 37.88 18.60 6.69
CA TRP A 208 37.52 18.10 8.02
C TRP A 208 38.69 17.40 8.72
N ILE A 209 39.43 16.54 8.01
CA ILE A 209 40.64 15.88 8.57
C ILE A 209 41.70 16.93 8.93
N SER A 210 42.00 17.86 8.02
CA SER A 210 43.00 18.91 8.25
C SER A 210 42.64 19.85 9.43
N SER A 211 41.35 20.00 9.71
CA SER A 211 40.81 20.75 10.83
C SER A 211 40.78 19.94 12.15
N GLY A 212 41.42 18.78 12.20
CA GLY A 212 41.53 17.94 13.39
C GLY A 212 40.41 16.92 13.56
N ALA A 213 39.60 16.69 12.52
CA ALA A 213 38.48 15.75 12.50
C ALA A 213 37.56 15.87 13.74
N PRO A 214 36.93 17.04 13.98
CA PRO A 214 36.00 17.19 15.09
C PRO A 214 34.87 16.15 14.99
N GLY A 215 34.56 15.51 16.12
CA GLY A 215 33.50 14.52 16.21
C GLY A 215 32.13 15.12 16.46
N PRO A 216 31.06 14.30 16.37
CA PRO A 216 29.71 14.76 16.64
C PRO A 216 29.54 15.12 18.12
N THR A 217 28.75 16.16 18.39
CA THR A 217 28.43 16.64 19.75
C THR A 217 26.93 16.52 20.04
N PRO A 218 26.52 16.44 21.32
CA PRO A 218 25.10 16.52 21.69
C PRO A 218 24.43 17.84 21.28
N GLU A 219 25.21 18.90 21.08
CA GLU A 219 24.74 20.22 20.65
C GLU A 219 24.60 20.34 19.12
N ASP A 220 25.03 19.33 18.35
CA ASP A 220 24.81 19.29 16.90
C ASP A 220 23.31 19.36 16.61
N LEU A 221 22.93 20.19 15.64
CA LEU A 221 21.54 20.29 15.22
C LEU A 221 21.04 18.93 14.68
N GLU A 222 19.78 18.61 14.90
CA GLU A 222 19.18 17.40 14.32
C GLU A 222 18.30 17.79 13.13
N VAL A 223 18.28 16.96 12.10
CA VAL A 223 17.34 17.15 10.98
C VAL A 223 15.97 16.70 11.46
N GLN A 224 15.01 17.62 11.54
CA GLN A 224 13.65 17.36 11.99
C GLN A 224 12.69 17.07 10.85
N ALA A 225 12.91 17.67 9.68
CA ALA A 225 12.05 17.48 8.52
C ALA A 225 12.83 17.59 7.20
N LEU A 226 12.31 16.93 6.17
CA LEU A 226 12.71 17.08 4.78
C LEU A 226 11.52 17.57 3.96
N THR A 227 11.77 18.48 3.03
CA THR A 227 10.77 18.94 2.07
C THR A 227 11.36 18.86 0.66
N VAL A 228 10.65 18.18 -0.25
CA VAL A 228 11.00 18.17 -1.67
C VAL A 228 10.15 19.20 -2.40
N LEU A 229 10.78 19.97 -3.28
CA LEU A 229 10.14 21.02 -4.07
C LEU A 229 10.34 20.76 -5.58
N PRO A 230 9.26 20.82 -6.39
CA PRO A 230 7.86 20.79 -5.95
C PRO A 230 7.52 19.45 -5.26
N GLY A 231 6.67 19.50 -4.23
CA GLY A 231 6.20 18.28 -3.54
C GLY A 231 5.14 17.51 -4.33
N ARG A 232 4.43 18.21 -5.23
CA ARG A 232 3.46 17.65 -6.18
C ARG A 232 3.57 18.44 -7.48
N SER A 233 3.60 17.76 -8.62
CA SER A 233 3.60 18.42 -9.92
C SER A 233 2.86 17.64 -11.02
N LEU A 234 2.35 18.38 -11.99
CA LEU A 234 1.63 17.88 -13.17
C LEU A 234 2.52 18.02 -14.40
N HIS A 235 2.61 16.95 -15.20
CA HIS A 235 3.54 16.85 -16.32
C HIS A 235 2.94 16.19 -17.56
N GLN A 236 3.62 16.40 -18.69
CA GLN A 236 3.45 15.61 -19.91
C GLN A 236 4.63 14.64 -20.11
N VAL A 237 4.40 13.57 -20.87
CA VAL A 237 5.46 12.62 -21.24
C VAL A 237 6.59 13.37 -21.97
N GLU A 238 7.85 12.96 -21.75
CA GLU A 238 9.07 13.58 -22.27
C GLU A 238 9.47 14.92 -21.62
N GLU A 239 8.70 15.45 -20.67
CA GLU A 239 9.14 16.59 -19.87
C GLU A 239 10.21 16.20 -18.83
N HIS A 240 10.89 17.21 -18.29
CA HIS A 240 11.91 17.07 -17.26
C HIS A 240 11.63 17.98 -16.06
N GLN A 241 11.96 17.50 -14.86
CA GLN A 241 11.74 18.21 -13.60
C GLN A 241 12.95 18.07 -12.68
N LYS A 242 13.62 19.17 -12.34
CA LYS A 242 14.66 19.21 -11.31
C LYS A 242 14.02 19.36 -9.94
N LEU A 243 14.35 18.51 -8.99
CA LEU A 243 13.86 18.60 -7.62
C LEU A 243 14.87 19.31 -6.72
N VAL A 244 14.38 20.02 -5.72
CA VAL A 244 15.18 20.63 -4.64
C VAL A 244 14.73 20.05 -3.31
N VAL A 245 15.69 19.74 -2.43
CA VAL A 245 15.40 19.20 -1.10
C VAL A 245 15.91 20.16 -0.04
N GLN A 246 15.00 20.61 0.82
CA GLN A 246 15.31 21.43 1.98
C GLN A 246 15.24 20.59 3.26
N ALA A 247 16.32 20.60 4.04
CA ALA A 247 16.37 20.03 5.37
C ALA A 247 16.09 21.11 6.42
N THR A 248 15.11 20.87 7.29
CA THR A 248 14.82 21.73 8.45
C THR A 248 15.47 21.13 9.70
N PHE A 249 16.26 21.94 10.40
CA PHE A 249 17.02 21.55 11.58
C PHE A 249 16.30 21.93 12.89
N SER A 250 16.77 21.39 14.01
CA SER A 250 16.16 21.55 15.34
C SER A 250 16.03 22.98 15.88
N ASN A 251 16.76 23.93 15.30
CA ASN A 251 16.67 25.37 15.58
C ASN A 251 15.78 26.12 14.58
N GLY A 252 15.12 25.43 13.65
CA GLY A 252 14.34 26.00 12.55
C GLY A 252 15.16 26.43 11.33
N GLU A 253 16.49 26.27 11.35
CA GLU A 253 17.34 26.55 10.19
C GLU A 253 16.96 25.64 9.02
N GLN A 254 16.94 26.17 7.80
CA GLN A 254 16.72 25.41 6.58
C GLN A 254 17.98 25.41 5.73
N ARG A 255 18.31 24.26 5.14
CA ARG A 255 19.43 24.15 4.19
C ARG A 255 19.00 23.39 2.94
N ASP A 256 19.43 23.87 1.78
CA ASP A 256 19.43 23.06 0.56
C ASP A 256 20.41 21.90 0.73
N VAL A 257 19.90 20.68 0.67
CA VAL A 257 20.68 19.44 0.78
C VAL A 257 20.60 18.60 -0.50
N THR A 258 20.09 19.17 -1.60
CA THR A 258 19.82 18.47 -2.87
C THR A 258 21.05 17.72 -3.38
N SER A 259 22.23 18.33 -3.30
CA SER A 259 23.49 17.71 -3.74
C SER A 259 23.89 16.49 -2.91
N ARG A 260 23.24 16.24 -1.77
CA ARG A 260 23.58 15.19 -0.80
C ARG A 260 22.50 14.13 -0.65
N VAL A 261 21.42 14.26 -1.42
CA VAL A 261 20.30 13.35 -1.40
C VAL A 261 20.63 12.07 -2.17
N ILE A 262 20.11 10.96 -1.67
CA ILE A 262 20.03 9.70 -2.42
C ILE A 262 18.63 9.63 -3.01
N TRP A 263 18.57 9.52 -4.34
CA TRP A 263 17.33 9.54 -5.11
C TRP A 263 16.89 8.13 -5.51
N SER A 264 15.58 7.89 -5.56
CA SER A 264 14.98 6.71 -6.17
C SER A 264 13.56 6.99 -6.66
N SER A 265 13.10 6.25 -7.66
CA SER A 265 11.70 6.27 -8.10
C SER A 265 10.95 5.05 -7.60
N THR A 266 9.68 5.23 -7.22
CA THR A 266 8.78 4.13 -6.85
C THR A 266 8.11 3.48 -8.07
N ASN A 267 8.06 4.19 -9.20
CA ASN A 267 7.47 3.72 -10.44
C ASN A 267 8.22 4.30 -11.66
N GLU A 268 9.26 3.60 -12.09
CA GLU A 268 10.08 4.03 -13.23
C GLU A 268 9.34 4.03 -14.57
N ALA A 269 8.20 3.33 -14.68
CA ALA A 269 7.36 3.40 -15.88
C ALA A 269 6.69 4.77 -16.06
N VAL A 270 6.45 5.50 -14.96
CA VAL A 270 5.90 6.87 -14.98
C VAL A 270 7.02 7.91 -14.99
N CYS A 271 7.97 7.81 -14.07
CA CYS A 271 9.07 8.77 -13.95
C CYS A 271 10.34 8.14 -13.37
N SER A 272 11.52 8.53 -13.87
CA SER A 272 12.83 8.15 -13.33
C SER A 272 13.59 9.37 -12.82
N VAL A 273 14.59 9.17 -11.96
CA VAL A 273 15.39 10.27 -11.38
C VAL A 273 16.88 9.92 -11.39
N ASP A 274 17.73 10.89 -11.70
CA ASP A 274 19.19 10.74 -11.66
C ASP A 274 19.80 11.11 -10.28
N GLU A 275 21.12 10.99 -10.15
CA GLU A 275 21.85 11.29 -8.90
C GLU A 275 21.90 12.78 -8.51
N HIS A 276 21.43 13.66 -9.39
CA HIS A 276 21.36 15.10 -9.20
C HIS A 276 19.93 15.60 -8.95
N GLY A 277 18.95 14.69 -8.89
CA GLY A 277 17.54 15.03 -8.69
C GLY A 277 16.84 15.52 -9.95
N ASN A 278 17.38 15.24 -11.14
CA ASN A 278 16.67 15.51 -12.39
C ASN A 278 15.77 14.32 -12.72
N VAL A 279 14.47 14.60 -12.81
CA VAL A 279 13.42 13.65 -13.12
C VAL A 279 13.12 13.68 -14.61
N THR A 280 12.95 12.50 -15.21
CA THR A 280 12.48 12.31 -16.58
C THR A 280 11.11 11.64 -16.57
N ILE A 281 10.17 12.19 -17.33
CA ILE A 281 8.80 11.68 -17.40
C ILE A 281 8.69 10.66 -18.54
N ASN A 282 8.40 9.41 -18.19
CA ASN A 282 8.47 8.25 -19.08
C ASN A 282 7.10 7.80 -19.60
N GLY A 283 6.03 7.99 -18.83
CA GLY A 283 4.69 7.49 -19.17
C GLY A 283 3.57 8.08 -18.32
N PRO A 284 2.30 7.86 -18.71
CA PRO A 284 1.13 8.36 -17.97
C PRO A 284 0.90 7.61 -16.66
N GLY A 285 0.23 8.27 -15.72
CA GLY A 285 -0.11 7.74 -14.40
C GLY A 285 0.38 8.61 -13.25
N GLU A 286 0.55 8.01 -12.07
CA GLU A 286 1.16 8.67 -10.92
C GLU A 286 2.38 7.88 -10.43
N GLY A 287 3.46 8.61 -10.15
CA GLY A 287 4.71 8.10 -9.60
C GLY A 287 5.17 8.95 -8.42
N ALA A 288 6.08 8.41 -7.60
CA ALA A 288 6.72 9.16 -6.53
C ALA A 288 8.24 9.07 -6.63
N ILE A 289 8.89 10.22 -6.50
CA ILE A 289 10.34 10.32 -6.34
C ILE A 289 10.67 10.46 -4.87
N VAL A 290 11.51 9.57 -4.36
CA VAL A 290 11.93 9.53 -2.96
C VAL A 290 13.29 10.21 -2.85
N ALA A 291 13.34 11.24 -2.01
CA ALA A 291 14.57 11.91 -1.56
C ALA A 291 14.94 11.37 -0.17
N TRP A 292 16.11 10.77 -0.05
CA TRP A 292 16.65 10.35 1.23
C TRP A 292 17.83 11.24 1.64
N TYR A 293 17.79 11.75 2.88
CA TYR A 293 18.89 12.51 3.48
C TYR A 293 18.97 12.24 4.99
N SER A 294 20.19 11.97 5.48
CA SER A 294 20.48 11.62 6.87
C SER A 294 19.76 10.37 7.38
N SER A 295 18.55 10.49 7.90
CA SER A 295 17.73 9.35 8.36
C SER A 295 16.26 9.55 8.03
N LEU A 296 15.97 10.54 7.19
CA LEU A 296 14.62 10.92 6.80
C LEU A 296 14.44 10.70 5.30
N VAL A 297 13.18 10.52 4.93
CA VAL A 297 12.72 10.47 3.54
C VAL A 297 11.70 11.57 3.32
N ALA A 298 11.69 12.14 2.13
CA ALA A 298 10.59 12.95 1.63
C ALA A 298 10.26 12.53 0.20
N ILE A 299 9.03 12.78 -0.23
CA ILE A 299 8.53 12.37 -1.54
C ILE A 299 8.10 13.58 -2.36
N ALA A 300 8.36 13.54 -3.66
CA ALA A 300 7.68 14.36 -4.65
C ALA A 300 6.74 13.48 -5.46
N ARG A 301 5.46 13.85 -5.55
CA ARG A 301 4.47 13.13 -6.37
C ARG A 301 4.42 13.74 -7.76
N ILE A 302 4.56 12.88 -8.76
CA ILE A 302 4.52 13.23 -10.18
C ILE A 302 3.24 12.67 -10.75
N THR A 303 2.39 13.54 -11.29
CA THR A 303 1.15 13.17 -11.96
C THR A 303 1.31 13.46 -13.46
N VAL A 304 0.93 12.48 -14.29
CA VAL A 304 0.99 12.55 -15.74
C VAL A 304 -0.36 12.10 -16.29
N PRO A 305 -1.20 13.00 -16.83
CA PRO A 305 -2.48 12.62 -17.39
C PRO A 305 -2.33 11.61 -18.54
N PHE A 306 -3.31 10.73 -18.69
CA PHE A 306 -3.39 9.82 -19.82
C PHE A 306 -3.68 10.61 -21.10
N PRO A 307 -3.21 10.14 -22.26
CA PRO A 307 -3.46 10.83 -23.53
C PRO A 307 -4.96 10.80 -23.86
N GLU A 308 -5.47 11.89 -24.45
CA GLU A 308 -6.82 11.89 -25.00
C GLU A 308 -6.91 10.82 -26.10
N VAL A 309 -7.85 9.89 -25.93
CA VAL A 309 -8.16 8.93 -26.99
C VAL A 309 -9.23 9.54 -27.88
N SER A 310 -8.80 10.07 -29.03
CA SER A 310 -9.71 10.58 -30.05
C SER A 310 -10.48 9.42 -30.71
N ASP A 311 -11.57 8.98 -30.11
CA ASP A 311 -12.56 8.12 -30.75
C ASP A 311 -13.82 8.95 -31.08
N PRO A 312 -14.06 9.30 -32.36
CA PRO A 312 -15.23 10.08 -32.76
C PRO A 312 -16.58 9.38 -32.52
N LEU A 313 -16.58 8.09 -32.19
CA LEU A 313 -17.78 7.28 -31.97
C LEU A 313 -18.07 6.97 -30.50
N ALA A 314 -17.17 7.34 -29.59
CA ALA A 314 -17.31 7.06 -28.18
C ALA A 314 -17.60 8.35 -27.41
N ASP A 315 -18.80 8.44 -26.83
CA ASP A 315 -19.17 9.43 -25.82
C ASP A 315 -18.38 9.08 -24.54
N GLN A 316 -17.09 9.41 -24.50
CA GLN A 316 -16.18 9.07 -23.40
C GLN A 316 -16.19 10.19 -22.37
N ASP A 317 -17.27 10.29 -21.60
CA ASP A 317 -17.26 11.18 -20.44
C ASP A 317 -16.15 10.76 -19.48
N GLN A 318 -15.30 11.71 -19.10
CA GLN A 318 -14.25 11.54 -18.08
C GLN A 318 -14.83 11.23 -16.70
N VAL A 319 -16.14 11.46 -16.52
CA VAL A 319 -16.87 11.32 -15.26
C VAL A 319 -17.99 10.30 -15.46
N ASP A 320 -18.32 9.58 -14.40
CA ASP A 320 -19.51 8.73 -14.39
C ASP A 320 -20.77 9.58 -14.65
N GLN A 321 -21.55 9.22 -15.67
CA GLN A 321 -22.79 9.93 -15.99
C GLN A 321 -23.84 9.80 -14.86
N ARG A 322 -23.70 8.82 -13.98
CA ARG A 322 -24.56 8.66 -12.80
C ARG A 322 -24.18 9.71 -11.76
N LYS A 323 -25.18 10.34 -11.15
CA LYS A 323 -24.94 11.23 -9.99
C LYS A 323 -24.12 10.47 -8.92
N PRO A 324 -23.04 11.07 -8.37
CA PRO A 324 -22.30 10.50 -7.25
C PRO A 324 -23.23 10.08 -6.11
N LYS A 325 -23.08 8.84 -5.62
CA LYS A 325 -23.91 8.29 -4.54
C LYS A 325 -23.41 8.72 -3.17
N ASN A 326 -22.10 8.88 -3.04
CA ASN A 326 -21.43 9.26 -1.81
C ASN A 326 -20.07 9.93 -2.10
N VAL A 327 -19.37 10.32 -1.05
CA VAL A 327 -18.07 11.01 -1.11
C VAL A 327 -16.99 10.22 -1.88
N LEU A 328 -17.07 8.89 -1.91
CA LEU A 328 -16.10 8.06 -2.62
C LEU A 328 -16.17 8.34 -4.12
N ASP A 329 -17.38 8.41 -4.67
CA ASP A 329 -17.60 8.68 -6.10
C ASP A 329 -17.10 10.09 -6.47
N GLU A 330 -17.38 11.09 -5.63
CA GLU A 330 -16.95 12.48 -5.87
C GLU A 330 -15.41 12.59 -5.98
N LEU A 331 -14.70 11.90 -5.08
CA LEU A 331 -13.23 11.93 -5.04
C LEU A 331 -12.60 11.07 -6.14
N ILE A 332 -13.23 9.95 -6.51
CA ILE A 332 -12.81 9.14 -7.66
C ILE A 332 -12.99 9.93 -8.95
N ASP A 333 -14.15 10.52 -9.17
CA ASP A 333 -14.44 11.29 -10.39
C ASP A 333 -13.51 12.51 -10.52
N LYS A 334 -13.22 13.20 -9.41
CA LYS A 334 -12.21 14.26 -9.36
C LYS A 334 -10.83 13.76 -9.84
N GLN A 335 -10.42 12.57 -9.40
CA GLN A 335 -9.13 11.98 -9.79
C GLN A 335 -9.12 11.52 -11.26
N LEU A 336 -10.23 10.95 -11.76
CA LEU A 336 -10.35 10.54 -13.16
C LEU A 336 -10.25 11.74 -14.12
N VAL A 337 -10.91 12.85 -13.80
CA VAL A 337 -10.78 14.11 -14.57
C VAL A 337 -9.35 14.61 -14.55
N ARG A 338 -8.70 14.63 -13.37
CA ARG A 338 -7.30 15.06 -13.21
C ARG A 338 -6.33 14.21 -14.04
N LEU A 339 -6.62 12.92 -14.21
CA LEU A 339 -5.82 11.98 -14.97
C LEU A 339 -6.25 11.83 -16.44
N ASN A 340 -7.28 12.54 -16.90
CA ASN A 340 -7.87 12.37 -18.23
C ASN A 340 -8.25 10.90 -18.53
N LEU A 341 -8.91 10.25 -17.56
CA LEU A 341 -9.38 8.87 -17.67
C LEU A 341 -10.90 8.81 -17.80
N PRO A 342 -11.45 8.08 -18.79
CA PRO A 342 -12.89 7.88 -18.89
C PRO A 342 -13.40 6.84 -17.89
N ALA A 343 -14.58 7.07 -17.33
CA ALA A 343 -15.25 6.12 -16.44
C ALA A 343 -16.09 5.12 -17.26
N SER A 344 -15.91 3.82 -17.03
CA SER A 344 -16.79 2.80 -17.62
C SER A 344 -18.20 2.92 -17.04
N ALA A 345 -19.21 2.65 -17.89
CA ALA A 345 -20.61 2.70 -17.51
C ALA A 345 -20.97 1.76 -16.35
N GLY A 346 -22.12 1.96 -15.72
CA GLY A 346 -22.61 1.07 -14.66
C GLY A 346 -22.81 -0.38 -15.12
N CYS A 347 -22.50 -1.34 -14.25
CA CYS A 347 -22.70 -2.76 -14.54
C CYS A 347 -24.19 -3.13 -14.59
N THR A 348 -24.50 -4.20 -15.31
CA THR A 348 -25.86 -4.74 -15.38
C THR A 348 -26.30 -5.33 -14.04
N ASP A 349 -27.60 -5.52 -13.83
CA ASP A 349 -28.11 -6.18 -12.63
C ASP A 349 -27.65 -7.65 -12.51
N GLN A 350 -27.43 -8.32 -13.63
CA GLN A 350 -26.89 -9.69 -13.67
C GLN A 350 -25.45 -9.73 -13.17
N THR A 351 -24.63 -8.77 -13.60
CA THR A 351 -23.26 -8.59 -13.10
C THR A 351 -23.26 -8.21 -11.62
N PHE A 352 -24.08 -7.23 -11.22
CA PHE A 352 -24.14 -6.75 -9.84
C PHE A 352 -24.52 -7.86 -8.86
N VAL A 353 -25.57 -8.65 -9.13
CA VAL A 353 -26.00 -9.71 -8.20
C VAL A 353 -24.92 -10.75 -8.01
N ARG A 354 -24.28 -11.24 -9.09
CA ARG A 354 -23.16 -12.18 -8.96
C ARG A 354 -22.03 -11.57 -8.14
N ARG A 355 -21.60 -10.36 -8.52
CA ARG A 355 -20.45 -9.68 -7.93
C ARG A 355 -20.63 -9.44 -6.44
N ALA A 356 -21.80 -8.92 -6.04
CA ALA A 356 -22.12 -8.62 -4.65
C ALA A 356 -22.15 -9.88 -3.77
N TYR A 357 -22.69 -11.00 -4.28
CA TYR A 357 -22.69 -12.29 -3.57
C TYR A 357 -21.26 -12.83 -3.37
N VAL A 358 -20.45 -12.81 -4.43
CA VAL A 358 -19.07 -13.31 -4.38
C VAL A 358 -18.21 -12.47 -3.44
N ASP A 359 -18.29 -11.14 -3.55
CA ASP A 359 -17.42 -10.23 -2.78
C ASP A 359 -17.83 -10.11 -1.32
N THR A 360 -19.13 -10.14 -1.03
CA THR A 360 -19.64 -9.86 0.33
C THR A 360 -19.71 -11.12 1.17
N ILE A 361 -20.05 -12.26 0.58
CA ILE A 361 -20.36 -13.50 1.32
C ILE A 361 -19.69 -14.76 0.76
N GLY A 362 -18.79 -14.63 -0.22
CA GLY A 362 -17.90 -15.72 -0.65
C GLY A 362 -18.58 -16.90 -1.36
N ARG A 363 -19.73 -16.71 -2.00
CA ARG A 363 -20.40 -17.76 -2.80
C ARG A 363 -21.15 -17.19 -4.00
N LEU A 364 -21.61 -18.07 -4.90
CA LEU A 364 -22.49 -17.65 -5.99
C LEU A 364 -23.93 -17.43 -5.48
N PRO A 365 -24.71 -16.53 -6.10
CA PRO A 365 -26.14 -16.49 -5.84
C PRO A 365 -26.77 -17.81 -6.32
N THR A 366 -27.75 -18.31 -5.57
CA THR A 366 -28.59 -19.42 -6.05
C THR A 366 -29.45 -18.96 -7.22
N VAL A 367 -30.01 -19.93 -7.96
CA VAL A 367 -30.91 -19.62 -9.08
C VAL A 367 -32.10 -18.81 -8.61
N GLN A 368 -32.69 -19.17 -7.47
CA GLN A 368 -33.86 -18.48 -6.91
C GLN A 368 -33.52 -17.06 -6.43
N GLU A 369 -32.37 -16.87 -5.80
CA GLU A 369 -31.89 -15.54 -5.40
C GLU A 369 -31.67 -14.63 -6.61
N THR A 370 -31.02 -15.15 -7.66
CA THR A 370 -30.78 -14.44 -8.92
C THR A 370 -32.11 -14.04 -9.57
N GLN A 371 -33.03 -14.98 -9.74
CA GLN A 371 -34.35 -14.73 -10.35
C GLN A 371 -35.16 -13.71 -9.54
N LYS A 372 -35.18 -13.83 -8.21
CA LYS A 372 -35.86 -12.88 -7.32
C LYS A 372 -35.30 -11.47 -7.47
N PHE A 373 -33.99 -11.32 -7.59
CA PHE A 373 -33.35 -10.03 -7.78
C PHE A 373 -33.64 -9.43 -9.17
N LEU A 374 -33.50 -10.23 -10.23
CA LEU A 374 -33.69 -9.78 -11.60
C LEU A 374 -35.15 -9.41 -11.91
N THR A 375 -36.12 -10.06 -11.26
CA THR A 375 -37.55 -9.74 -11.39
C THR A 375 -38.03 -8.61 -10.48
N ASN A 376 -37.20 -8.18 -9.52
CA ASN A 376 -37.50 -7.03 -8.68
C ASN A 376 -37.27 -5.73 -9.46
N ASN A 377 -38.31 -4.89 -9.54
CA ASN A 377 -38.29 -3.60 -10.21
C ASN A 377 -38.18 -2.41 -9.23
N ALA A 378 -37.97 -2.67 -7.93
CA ALA A 378 -37.78 -1.61 -6.94
C ALA A 378 -36.52 -0.79 -7.26
N PRO A 379 -36.60 0.56 -7.28
CA PRO A 379 -35.45 1.44 -7.53
C PRO A 379 -34.25 1.19 -6.59
N GLU A 380 -34.53 0.80 -5.35
CA GLU A 380 -33.58 0.55 -4.28
C GLU A 380 -33.17 -0.93 -4.11
N LYS A 381 -33.51 -1.80 -5.08
CA LYS A 381 -33.25 -3.25 -4.97
C LYS A 381 -31.78 -3.62 -4.72
N ARG A 382 -30.83 -2.82 -5.23
CA ARG A 382 -29.39 -3.01 -5.00
C ARG A 382 -29.03 -2.75 -3.54
N ASP A 383 -29.54 -1.67 -2.97
CA ASP A 383 -29.36 -1.33 -1.55
C ASP A 383 -29.99 -2.38 -0.63
N GLN A 384 -31.20 -2.86 -0.97
CA GLN A 384 -31.85 -3.94 -0.23
C GLN A 384 -31.05 -5.25 -0.28
N LEU A 385 -30.45 -5.58 -1.43
CA LEU A 385 -29.59 -6.75 -1.56
C LEU A 385 -28.33 -6.59 -0.70
N ILE A 386 -27.68 -5.42 -0.74
CA ILE A 386 -26.50 -5.11 0.09
C ILE A 386 -26.81 -5.35 1.57
N GLU A 387 -27.91 -4.81 2.08
CA GLU A 387 -28.31 -5.05 3.48
C GLU A 387 -28.59 -6.52 3.78
N THR A 388 -29.22 -7.23 2.84
CA THR A 388 -29.50 -8.66 3.00
C THR A 388 -28.19 -9.46 3.14
N LEU A 389 -27.20 -9.15 2.30
CA LEU A 389 -25.91 -9.84 2.29
C LEU A 389 -25.09 -9.51 3.55
N LEU A 390 -24.98 -8.23 3.94
CA LEU A 390 -24.23 -7.81 5.13
C LEU A 390 -24.80 -8.35 6.45
N ASN A 391 -26.08 -8.73 6.49
CA ASN A 391 -26.75 -9.29 7.66
C ASN A 391 -26.96 -10.81 7.58
N SER A 392 -26.40 -11.48 6.57
CA SER A 392 -26.51 -12.94 6.41
C SER A 392 -25.55 -13.72 7.32
N GLU A 393 -25.85 -15.00 7.58
CA GLU A 393 -24.93 -15.93 8.25
C GLU A 393 -23.69 -16.20 7.39
N ASP A 394 -23.85 -16.28 6.06
CA ASP A 394 -22.74 -16.44 5.11
C ASP A 394 -21.70 -15.32 5.22
N PHE A 395 -22.12 -14.09 5.54
CA PHE A 395 -21.20 -12.98 5.81
C PHE A 395 -20.29 -13.31 7.00
N VAL A 396 -20.85 -13.89 8.05
CA VAL A 396 -20.11 -14.19 9.28
C VAL A 396 -19.02 -15.21 9.01
N ASP A 397 -19.36 -16.32 8.35
CA ASP A 397 -18.39 -17.37 7.99
C ASP A 397 -17.30 -16.82 7.08
N PHE A 398 -17.70 -16.08 6.03
CA PHE A 398 -16.75 -15.56 5.07
C PHE A 398 -15.78 -14.54 5.69
N TRP A 399 -16.27 -13.59 6.49
CA TRP A 399 -15.41 -12.56 7.08
C TRP A 399 -14.63 -13.08 8.30
N ALA A 400 -15.14 -14.04 9.07
CA ALA A 400 -14.35 -14.75 10.07
C ALA A 400 -13.16 -15.47 9.41
N TYR A 401 -13.38 -16.09 8.24
CA TYR A 401 -12.30 -16.69 7.45
C TYR A 401 -11.30 -15.65 6.96
N GLN A 402 -11.75 -14.50 6.43
CA GLN A 402 -10.84 -13.43 6.02
C GLN A 402 -9.97 -12.93 7.17
N TRP A 403 -10.57 -12.65 8.32
CA TRP A 403 -9.82 -12.19 9.48
C TRP A 403 -8.90 -13.26 10.07
N SER A 404 -9.20 -14.54 9.83
CA SER A 404 -8.32 -15.64 10.22
C SER A 404 -6.96 -15.59 9.50
N ASP A 405 -6.87 -14.99 8.31
CA ASP A 405 -5.61 -14.78 7.59
C ASP A 405 -4.73 -13.77 8.35
N VAL A 406 -5.29 -12.62 8.73
CA VAL A 406 -4.59 -11.57 9.51
C VAL A 406 -4.22 -12.06 10.91
N MET A 407 -5.11 -12.85 11.54
CA MET A 407 -4.93 -13.41 12.88
C MET A 407 -4.05 -14.68 12.91
N MET A 408 -3.57 -15.14 11.74
CA MET A 408 -2.71 -16.30 11.59
C MET A 408 -3.26 -17.59 12.22
N ILE A 409 -4.57 -17.85 12.08
CA ILE A 409 -5.20 -19.05 12.65
C ILE A 409 -4.75 -20.29 11.86
N ASN A 410 -3.76 -20.99 12.41
CA ASN A 410 -3.05 -22.08 11.74
C ASN A 410 -2.76 -23.22 12.72
N GLY A 411 -3.28 -24.41 12.41
CA GLY A 411 -3.10 -25.61 13.21
C GLY A 411 -1.71 -26.21 13.14
N THR A 412 -0.83 -25.79 12.23
CA THR A 412 0.60 -26.14 12.31
C THR A 412 1.35 -25.35 13.39
N LEU A 413 0.86 -24.16 13.75
CA LEU A 413 1.49 -23.28 14.75
C LEU A 413 0.86 -23.43 16.14
N LEU A 414 -0.45 -23.68 16.21
CA LEU A 414 -1.22 -23.82 17.44
C LEU A 414 -1.74 -25.26 17.63
N ARG A 415 -2.05 -25.64 18.88
CA ARG A 415 -2.69 -26.93 19.15
C ARG A 415 -4.20 -26.88 18.81
N PRO A 416 -4.85 -28.00 18.48
CA PRO A 416 -6.23 -28.01 17.97
C PRO A 416 -7.25 -27.26 18.84
N GLN A 417 -7.19 -27.41 20.17
CA GLN A 417 -8.12 -26.71 21.07
C GLN A 417 -7.92 -25.18 21.04
N ALA A 418 -6.65 -24.73 20.98
CA ALA A 418 -6.30 -23.32 20.88
C ALA A 418 -6.77 -22.71 19.54
N VAL A 419 -6.54 -23.41 18.42
CA VAL A 419 -7.05 -23.01 17.09
C VAL A 419 -8.55 -22.81 17.13
N LYS A 420 -9.29 -23.81 17.65
CA LYS A 420 -10.74 -23.78 17.73
C LYS A 420 -11.23 -22.61 18.59
N THR A 421 -10.67 -22.45 19.79
CA THR A 421 -11.04 -21.36 20.71
C THR A 421 -10.77 -19.99 20.08
N TYR A 422 -9.67 -19.85 19.35
CA TYR A 422 -9.32 -18.60 18.68
C TYR A 422 -10.28 -18.27 17.53
N TYR A 423 -10.63 -19.27 16.71
CA TYR A 423 -11.61 -19.08 15.64
C TYR A 423 -13.01 -18.78 16.17
N GLU A 424 -13.50 -19.51 17.18
CA GLU A 424 -14.82 -19.28 17.76
C GLU A 424 -14.91 -17.87 18.38
N TRP A 425 -13.84 -17.41 19.02
CA TRP A 425 -13.73 -16.03 19.49
C TRP A 425 -13.88 -15.03 18.35
N LEU A 426 -13.10 -15.18 17.27
CA LEU A 426 -13.10 -14.27 16.12
C LEU A 426 -14.45 -14.28 15.39
N HIS A 427 -15.00 -15.47 15.13
CA HIS A 427 -16.30 -15.66 14.50
C HIS A 427 -17.41 -14.96 15.28
N SER A 428 -17.42 -15.10 16.62
CA SER A 428 -18.41 -14.43 17.47
C SER A 428 -18.34 -12.89 17.42
N HIS A 429 -17.16 -12.32 17.17
CA HIS A 429 -16.99 -10.86 17.01
C HIS A 429 -17.55 -10.37 15.68
N VAL A 430 -17.33 -11.15 14.60
CA VAL A 430 -17.93 -10.86 13.29
C VAL A 430 -19.45 -10.98 13.35
N GLU A 431 -19.97 -12.01 14.02
CA GLU A 431 -21.41 -12.23 14.20
C GLU A 431 -22.08 -11.06 14.93
N LYS A 432 -21.49 -10.61 16.04
CA LYS A 432 -21.99 -9.48 16.84
C LYS A 432 -21.78 -8.12 16.19
N ASN A 433 -21.04 -8.07 15.08
CA ASN A 433 -20.57 -6.83 14.46
C ASN A 433 -19.83 -5.93 15.46
N THR A 434 -18.95 -6.52 16.27
CA THR A 434 -18.17 -5.76 17.25
C THR A 434 -17.28 -4.73 16.52
N PRO A 435 -17.22 -3.47 16.98
CA PRO A 435 -16.33 -2.46 16.43
C PRO A 435 -14.87 -2.91 16.34
N TRP A 436 -14.19 -2.60 15.24
CA TRP A 436 -12.83 -3.10 15.01
C TRP A 436 -11.81 -2.61 16.05
N ASN A 437 -11.96 -1.38 16.55
CA ASN A 437 -11.15 -0.87 17.66
C ASN A 437 -11.28 -1.75 18.92
N GLU A 438 -12.49 -2.18 19.27
CA GLU A 438 -12.71 -3.02 20.46
C GLU A 438 -12.08 -4.41 20.29
N VAL A 439 -12.22 -5.02 19.10
CA VAL A 439 -11.56 -6.30 18.77
C VAL A 439 -10.04 -6.20 18.95
N VAL A 440 -9.43 -5.13 18.45
CA VAL A 440 -7.97 -4.92 18.53
C VAL A 440 -7.53 -4.60 19.96
N GLN A 441 -8.30 -3.83 20.71
CA GLN A 441 -8.03 -3.58 22.14
C GLN A 441 -8.04 -4.89 22.94
N GLU A 442 -9.00 -5.79 22.68
CA GLU A 442 -9.07 -7.10 23.32
C GLU A 442 -7.86 -7.98 22.98
N VAL A 443 -7.43 -8.00 21.71
CA VAL A 443 -6.22 -8.73 21.28
C VAL A 443 -4.98 -8.20 21.98
N VAL A 444 -4.75 -6.88 21.95
CA VAL A 444 -3.52 -6.26 22.50
C VAL A 444 -3.46 -6.37 24.02
N THR A 445 -4.59 -6.32 24.71
CA THR A 445 -4.63 -6.39 26.18
C THR A 445 -4.92 -7.79 26.72
N ALA A 446 -5.08 -8.79 25.84
CA ALA A 446 -5.47 -10.15 26.21
C ALA A 446 -4.66 -10.72 27.38
N THR A 447 -5.33 -11.45 28.26
CA THR A 447 -4.76 -12.23 29.38
C THR A 447 -5.57 -13.50 29.62
N GLY A 448 -5.04 -14.44 30.40
CA GLY A 448 -5.72 -15.69 30.73
C GLY A 448 -5.28 -16.87 29.86
N SER A 449 -6.10 -17.93 29.86
CA SER A 449 -5.78 -19.21 29.22
C SER A 449 -6.10 -19.21 27.72
N SER A 450 -5.20 -19.77 26.90
CA SER A 450 -5.33 -19.89 25.44
C SER A 450 -6.48 -20.77 24.94
N VAL A 451 -7.12 -21.52 25.84
CA VAL A 451 -8.28 -22.36 25.55
C VAL A 451 -9.57 -21.85 26.21
N GLU A 452 -9.50 -20.68 26.86
CA GLU A 452 -10.65 -20.00 27.47
C GLU A 452 -10.85 -18.61 26.86
N ASN A 453 -9.77 -17.86 26.65
CA ASN A 453 -9.74 -16.58 25.95
C ASN A 453 -9.03 -16.72 24.61
N GLY A 454 -9.81 -16.75 23.52
CA GLY A 454 -9.31 -16.91 22.15
C GLY A 454 -8.28 -15.85 21.75
N ALA A 455 -8.46 -14.59 22.15
CA ALA A 455 -7.58 -13.46 21.81
C ALA A 455 -6.13 -13.68 22.26
N THR A 456 -5.91 -14.42 23.36
CA THR A 456 -4.55 -14.71 23.86
C THR A 456 -3.71 -15.56 22.90
N ASN A 457 -4.33 -16.23 21.92
CA ASN A 457 -3.60 -17.02 20.94
C ASN A 457 -2.77 -16.17 19.97
N PHE A 458 -3.09 -14.89 19.81
CA PHE A 458 -2.22 -13.95 19.10
C PHE A 458 -0.81 -13.90 19.74
N TYR A 459 -0.72 -13.94 21.08
CA TYR A 459 0.55 -14.04 21.82
C TYR A 459 1.16 -15.45 21.85
N ALA A 460 0.36 -16.50 21.63
CA ALA A 460 0.88 -17.85 21.56
C ALA A 460 1.72 -18.06 20.27
N LEU A 461 1.36 -17.33 19.21
CA LEU A 461 2.08 -17.28 17.93
C LEU A 461 3.35 -16.41 18.01
N HIS A 462 3.35 -15.37 18.85
CA HIS A 462 4.42 -14.38 18.94
C HIS A 462 4.89 -14.22 20.39
N GLN A 463 5.97 -14.92 20.75
CA GLN A 463 6.37 -15.08 22.16
C GLN A 463 7.39 -14.04 22.63
N SER A 464 8.00 -13.27 21.73
CA SER A 464 8.94 -12.20 22.08
C SER A 464 8.29 -10.81 21.96
N PRO A 465 8.70 -9.83 22.78
CA PRO A 465 8.25 -8.45 22.63
C PRO A 465 8.53 -7.89 21.23
N GLU A 466 9.64 -8.29 20.62
CA GLU A 466 10.00 -7.94 19.26
C GLU A 466 9.02 -8.51 18.22
N ASP A 467 8.72 -9.80 18.27
CA ASP A 467 7.77 -10.41 17.34
C ASP A 467 6.38 -9.77 17.50
N MET A 468 5.93 -9.53 18.74
CA MET A 468 4.68 -8.82 19.00
C MET A 468 4.65 -7.42 18.39
N THR A 469 5.76 -6.69 18.48
CA THR A 469 5.90 -5.34 17.91
C THR A 469 5.78 -5.35 16.39
N GLU A 470 6.47 -6.28 15.74
CA GLU A 470 6.41 -6.45 14.28
C GLU A 470 4.99 -6.83 13.82
N ASN A 471 4.37 -7.82 14.48
CA ASN A 471 3.07 -8.34 14.07
C ASN A 471 1.90 -7.37 14.37
N VAL A 472 1.89 -6.68 15.52
CA VAL A 472 0.88 -5.64 15.82
C VAL A 472 0.97 -4.49 14.82
N SER A 473 2.19 -4.05 14.49
CA SER A 473 2.41 -2.96 13.53
C SER A 473 1.94 -3.36 12.13
N GLN A 474 2.26 -4.56 11.66
CA GLN A 474 1.83 -5.02 10.33
C GLN A 474 0.33 -5.34 10.28
N ALA A 475 -0.21 -6.04 11.28
CA ALA A 475 -1.60 -6.49 11.29
C ALA A 475 -2.58 -5.33 11.37
N PHE A 476 -2.30 -4.34 12.24
CA PHE A 476 -3.26 -3.30 12.62
C PHE A 476 -2.91 -1.90 12.13
N LEU A 477 -1.63 -1.60 11.87
CA LEU A 477 -1.20 -0.30 11.35
C LEU A 477 -0.79 -0.35 9.88
N GLY A 478 -0.63 -1.54 9.30
CA GLY A 478 -0.11 -1.70 7.93
C GLY A 478 1.34 -1.22 7.79
N LEU A 479 2.12 -1.30 8.87
CA LEU A 479 3.48 -0.81 8.94
C LEU A 479 4.48 -1.96 9.12
N SER A 480 5.42 -2.09 8.18
CA SER A 480 6.58 -2.97 8.34
C SER A 480 7.72 -2.22 9.03
N ILE A 481 7.87 -2.42 10.35
CA ILE A 481 8.92 -1.77 11.15
C ILE A 481 10.09 -2.70 11.47
N GLY A 482 10.08 -3.96 11.00
CA GLY A 482 11.07 -4.97 11.37
C GLY A 482 12.52 -4.60 11.01
N CYS A 483 12.75 -3.85 9.93
CA CYS A 483 14.10 -3.35 9.62
C CYS A 483 14.64 -2.42 10.70
N ALA A 484 13.75 -1.72 11.43
CA ALA A 484 14.13 -0.81 12.51
C ALA A 484 14.78 -1.55 13.71
N LYS A 485 14.65 -2.88 13.80
CA LYS A 485 15.21 -3.72 14.88
C LYS A 485 16.73 -3.68 14.97
N CYS A 486 17.44 -3.56 13.85
CA CYS A 486 18.91 -3.62 13.81
C CYS A 486 19.58 -2.28 13.47
N HIS A 487 18.85 -1.38 12.81
CA HIS A 487 19.30 -0.05 12.35
C HIS A 487 18.06 0.82 12.12
N ASN A 488 18.18 2.13 11.89
CA ASN A 488 17.00 2.92 11.46
C ASN A 488 16.45 2.39 10.13
N HIS A 489 15.12 2.42 9.95
CA HIS A 489 14.47 1.88 8.77
C HIS A 489 14.97 2.60 7.50
N PRO A 490 15.34 1.87 6.42
CA PRO A 490 15.97 2.48 5.26
C PRO A 490 14.97 3.23 4.36
N LEU A 491 13.68 2.89 4.43
CA LEU A 491 12.63 3.46 3.57
C LEU A 491 11.55 4.21 4.36
N GLU A 492 11.76 4.41 5.67
CA GLU A 492 10.80 5.05 6.57
C GLU A 492 11.48 5.85 7.65
N LYS A 493 10.71 6.69 8.35
CA LYS A 493 11.18 7.49 9.49
C LYS A 493 11.52 6.68 10.74
N TRP A 494 11.13 5.39 10.81
CA TRP A 494 11.22 4.60 12.04
C TRP A 494 12.66 4.36 12.49
N THR A 495 12.97 4.82 13.70
CA THR A 495 14.30 4.65 14.29
C THR A 495 14.44 3.36 15.09
N ASN A 496 15.68 2.93 15.31
CA ASN A 496 15.97 1.80 16.19
C ASN A 496 15.49 2.05 17.63
N ASP A 497 15.54 3.29 18.08
CA ASP A 497 15.08 3.66 19.43
C ASP A 497 13.56 3.57 19.55
N GLN A 498 12.81 4.06 18.55
CA GLN A 498 11.35 3.90 18.49
C GLN A 498 10.93 2.42 18.43
N TYR A 499 11.63 1.60 17.66
CA TYR A 499 11.36 0.15 17.61
C TYR A 499 11.45 -0.49 19.01
N TYR A 500 12.55 -0.23 19.72
CA TYR A 500 12.75 -0.80 21.06
C TYR A 500 11.86 -0.15 22.13
N GLY A 501 11.47 1.11 21.96
CA GLY A 501 10.46 1.76 22.80
C GLY A 501 9.09 1.09 22.66
N MET A 502 8.65 0.83 21.43
CA MET A 502 7.42 0.11 21.14
C MET A 502 7.48 -1.32 21.68
N ALA A 503 8.59 -2.02 21.44
CA ALA A 503 8.78 -3.38 21.95
C ALA A 503 8.81 -3.47 23.47
N ASN A 504 9.27 -2.43 24.16
CA ASN A 504 9.27 -2.41 25.61
C ASN A 504 7.85 -2.34 26.24
N LEU A 505 6.81 -2.01 25.45
CA LEU A 505 5.41 -2.09 25.88
C LEU A 505 4.96 -3.54 26.10
N PHE A 506 5.57 -4.51 25.40
CA PHE A 506 5.27 -5.93 25.53
C PHE A 506 6.22 -6.68 26.50
N ALA A 507 7.28 -6.04 27.00
CA ALA A 507 8.34 -6.68 27.77
C ALA A 507 7.86 -7.35 29.08
N ARG A 508 6.74 -6.87 29.63
CA ARG A 508 6.14 -7.34 30.89
C ARG A 508 5.10 -8.44 30.72
N VAL A 509 4.79 -8.82 29.49
CA VAL A 509 3.94 -9.97 29.21
C VAL A 509 4.74 -11.24 29.47
N LYS A 510 4.12 -12.20 30.18
CA LYS A 510 4.67 -13.51 30.51
C LYS A 510 3.60 -14.58 30.31
N ALA A 511 4.00 -15.80 29.97
CA ALA A 511 3.06 -16.91 29.93
C ALA A 511 3.60 -18.15 30.66
N LYS A 512 2.72 -18.85 31.37
CA LYS A 512 2.99 -20.22 31.80
C LYS A 512 2.95 -21.13 30.58
N GLY A 513 3.95 -21.98 30.43
CA GLY A 513 4.11 -22.84 29.25
C GLY A 513 4.88 -22.22 28.08
N TRP A 514 5.42 -21.00 28.21
CA TRP A 514 6.36 -20.43 27.22
C TRP A 514 7.73 -21.13 27.22
N GLY A 515 8.35 -21.23 26.05
CA GLY A 515 9.62 -21.91 25.79
C GLY A 515 9.49 -23.21 24.98
N GLY A 516 10.44 -23.45 24.07
CA GLY A 516 10.40 -24.58 23.12
C GLY A 516 9.62 -24.26 21.83
N GLU A 517 9.42 -25.24 20.96
CA GLU A 517 8.55 -25.09 19.77
C GLU A 517 7.12 -24.73 20.18
N SER A 518 6.39 -23.96 19.38
CA SER A 518 5.03 -23.46 19.72
C SER A 518 4.06 -24.59 20.11
N ARG A 519 4.25 -25.78 19.53
CA ARG A 519 3.49 -27.00 19.83
C ARG A 519 3.99 -27.80 21.04
N ASN A 520 5.11 -27.48 21.69
CA ASN A 520 5.63 -28.31 22.79
C ASN A 520 4.66 -28.41 24.00
N GLY A 521 4.65 -29.56 24.66
CA GLY A 521 3.75 -29.84 25.79
C GLY A 521 2.28 -30.00 25.38
N ASP A 522 1.36 -29.61 26.26
CA ASP A 522 -0.09 -29.60 26.03
C ASP A 522 -0.56 -28.44 25.13
N GLY A 523 0.33 -27.49 24.83
CA GLY A 523 0.04 -26.28 24.05
C GLY A 523 -0.86 -25.26 24.77
N ILE A 524 -1.19 -25.48 26.05
CA ILE A 524 -1.96 -24.52 26.82
C ILE A 524 -1.00 -23.43 27.30
N ARG A 525 -1.35 -22.17 27.06
CA ARG A 525 -0.58 -21.00 27.48
C ARG A 525 -1.47 -20.13 28.34
N THR A 526 -0.97 -19.74 29.51
CA THR A 526 -1.69 -18.81 30.38
C THR A 526 -0.92 -17.51 30.46
N LEU A 527 -1.44 -16.50 29.78
CA LEU A 527 -0.85 -15.17 29.66
C LEU A 527 -1.16 -14.32 30.91
N TYR A 528 -0.16 -13.64 31.44
CA TYR A 528 -0.25 -12.72 32.56
C TYR A 528 0.76 -11.59 32.42
N VAL A 529 0.54 -10.50 33.15
CA VAL A 529 1.40 -9.31 33.13
C VAL A 529 2.15 -9.18 34.45
N THR A 530 3.42 -8.83 34.39
CA THR A 530 4.25 -8.54 35.57
C THR A 530 4.45 -7.04 35.76
N GLU A 531 4.75 -6.60 36.98
CA GLU A 531 5.00 -5.17 37.29
C GLU A 531 6.43 -4.72 36.92
N PHE A 532 7.32 -5.67 36.58
CA PHE A 532 8.72 -5.40 36.28
C PHE A 532 9.19 -6.21 35.06
N GLY A 533 10.28 -5.73 34.46
CA GLY A 533 10.90 -6.33 33.27
C GLY A 533 10.94 -5.33 32.12
N ASP A 534 12.11 -5.18 31.51
CA ASP A 534 12.34 -4.30 30.37
C ASP A 534 13.14 -5.02 29.29
N LEU A 535 12.87 -4.66 28.05
CA LEU A 535 13.62 -5.13 26.89
C LEU A 535 14.87 -4.27 26.71
N VAL A 536 16.04 -4.90 26.82
CA VAL A 536 17.33 -4.23 26.57
C VAL A 536 17.54 -4.08 25.08
N GLN A 537 17.78 -2.85 24.62
CA GLN A 537 18.20 -2.58 23.26
C GLN A 537 19.66 -3.03 23.08
N PRO A 538 19.96 -3.94 22.13
CA PRO A 538 21.32 -4.48 21.94
C PRO A 538 22.37 -3.42 21.62
N ARG A 539 21.98 -2.37 20.87
CA ARG A 539 22.89 -1.31 20.43
C ARG A 539 23.45 -0.49 21.60
N THR A 540 22.59 -0.09 22.53
CA THR A 540 22.95 0.80 23.65
C THR A 540 23.27 0.01 24.93
N GLY A 541 22.88 -1.26 25.00
CA GLY A 541 22.98 -2.08 26.20
C GLY A 541 22.04 -1.63 27.32
N LYS A 542 21.05 -0.77 27.01
CA LYS A 542 20.08 -0.21 27.94
C LYS A 542 18.66 -0.36 27.38
N PRO A 543 17.62 -0.45 28.22
CA PRO A 543 16.25 -0.39 27.73
C PRO A 543 15.90 1.02 27.23
N GLN A 544 14.95 1.09 26.29
CA GLN A 544 14.29 2.33 25.88
C GLN A 544 13.01 2.56 26.70
N PRO A 545 12.63 3.81 27.00
CA PRO A 545 11.33 4.09 27.58
C PRO A 545 10.19 3.44 26.78
N PRO A 546 9.24 2.75 27.43
CA PRO A 546 8.08 2.17 26.76
C PRO A 546 7.28 3.26 26.05
N THR A 547 7.23 3.22 24.71
CA THR A 547 6.75 4.34 23.89
C THR A 547 6.06 3.83 22.63
N PRO A 548 4.77 4.11 22.42
CA PRO A 548 4.16 3.89 21.11
C PRO A 548 4.83 4.75 20.04
N LEU A 549 4.85 4.32 18.77
CA LEU A 549 5.75 4.83 17.73
C LEU A 549 5.80 6.37 17.60
N ASP A 550 4.65 7.02 17.46
CA ASP A 550 4.51 8.48 17.35
C ASP A 550 3.78 9.08 18.57
N ALA A 551 3.94 8.47 19.74
CA ALA A 551 3.33 8.91 20.99
C ALA A 551 4.37 9.39 22.00
N VAL A 552 3.87 9.90 23.13
CA VAL A 552 4.70 10.25 24.28
C VAL A 552 5.12 8.97 25.01
N SER A 553 6.36 8.94 25.50
CA SER A 553 6.88 7.82 26.29
C SER A 553 6.18 7.71 27.64
N LEU A 554 5.90 6.48 28.07
CA LEU A 554 5.50 6.19 29.44
C LEU A 554 6.73 6.17 30.37
N GLU A 555 6.49 6.42 31.64
CA GLU A 555 7.54 6.31 32.67
C GLU A 555 8.03 4.86 32.80
N MET A 556 9.34 4.69 32.99
CA MET A 556 9.97 3.36 33.04
C MET A 556 9.45 2.52 34.20
N ASP A 557 9.17 3.14 35.34
CA ASP A 557 8.79 2.51 36.61
C ASP A 557 7.27 2.45 36.86
N ASP A 558 6.45 2.91 35.91
CA ASP A 558 4.99 2.77 35.98
C ASP A 558 4.62 1.28 36.14
N PRO A 559 3.90 0.86 37.20
CA PRO A 559 3.56 -0.54 37.45
C PRO A 559 2.34 -1.04 36.63
N SER A 560 1.62 -0.16 35.94
CA SER A 560 0.44 -0.52 35.15
C SER A 560 0.76 -1.41 33.95
N ASP A 561 -0.28 -2.03 33.38
CA ASP A 561 -0.14 -2.77 32.12
C ASP A 561 0.04 -1.77 30.98
N ARG A 562 1.31 -1.60 30.57
CA ARG A 562 1.75 -0.74 29.47
C ARG A 562 0.98 -0.95 28.16
N ARG A 563 0.34 -2.11 27.97
CA ARG A 563 -0.44 -2.43 26.78
C ARG A 563 -1.79 -1.73 26.72
N ILE A 564 -2.33 -1.28 27.86
CA ILE A 564 -3.59 -0.52 27.90
C ILE A 564 -3.38 0.81 27.17
N GLU A 565 -2.36 1.56 27.53
CA GLU A 565 -1.95 2.80 26.85
C GLU A 565 -1.63 2.56 25.36
N LEU A 566 -0.98 1.43 25.05
CA LEU A 566 -0.74 1.04 23.67
C LEU A 566 -2.05 0.81 22.91
N ALA A 567 -3.01 0.06 23.50
CA ALA A 567 -4.28 -0.25 22.87
C ALA A 567 -5.14 1.00 22.66
N GLU A 568 -5.12 1.92 23.62
CA GLU A 568 -5.77 3.23 23.50
C GLU A 568 -5.14 4.06 22.38
N TRP A 569 -3.81 4.17 22.32
CA TRP A 569 -3.13 4.89 21.23
C TRP A 569 -3.34 4.25 19.86
N LEU A 570 -3.25 2.91 19.77
CA LEU A 570 -3.44 2.16 18.53
C LEU A 570 -4.81 2.44 17.92
N THR A 571 -5.83 2.51 18.77
CA THR A 571 -7.23 2.56 18.34
C THR A 571 -7.87 3.94 18.46
N ALA A 572 -7.06 4.96 18.78
CA ALA A 572 -7.50 6.34 18.86
C ALA A 572 -8.01 6.84 17.49
N PRO A 573 -9.10 7.63 17.45
CA PRO A 573 -9.59 8.30 16.24
C PRO A 573 -8.51 9.12 15.50
N GLU A 574 -7.59 9.72 16.24
CA GLU A 574 -6.52 10.58 15.73
C GLU A 574 -5.29 9.79 15.26
N ASN A 575 -5.25 8.47 15.45
CA ASN A 575 -4.14 7.64 15.01
C ASN A 575 -4.06 7.65 13.47
N PRO A 576 -2.95 8.11 12.87
CA PRO A 576 -2.85 8.31 11.42
C PRO A 576 -2.68 7.01 10.63
N TYR A 577 -2.66 5.85 11.28
CA TYR A 577 -2.39 4.57 10.63
C TYR A 577 -3.56 3.60 10.75
N PHE A 578 -4.17 3.48 11.93
CA PHE A 578 -5.12 2.43 12.26
C PHE A 578 -6.35 2.39 11.34
N ALA A 579 -7.11 3.49 11.27
CA ALA A 579 -8.30 3.58 10.43
C ALA A 579 -7.97 3.44 8.94
N ARG A 580 -6.86 4.04 8.49
CA ARG A 580 -6.39 3.98 7.10
C ARG A 580 -5.99 2.55 6.70
N SER A 581 -5.34 1.81 7.59
CA SER A 581 -4.87 0.43 7.33
C SER A 581 -6.05 -0.50 7.08
N ILE A 582 -7.01 -0.54 8.01
CA ILE A 582 -8.18 -1.41 7.86
C ILE A 582 -9.07 -0.98 6.69
N THR A 583 -9.17 0.34 6.44
CA THR A 583 -9.89 0.89 5.28
C THR A 583 -9.27 0.41 3.97
N ASN A 584 -7.95 0.52 3.82
CA ASN A 584 -7.24 0.08 2.62
C ASN A 584 -7.37 -1.43 2.41
N ARG A 585 -7.30 -2.22 3.49
CA ARG A 585 -7.48 -3.68 3.43
C ARG A 585 -8.89 -4.03 2.94
N ILE A 586 -9.93 -3.44 3.51
CA ILE A 586 -11.33 -3.67 3.06
C ILE A 586 -11.51 -3.21 1.61
N TRP A 587 -10.95 -2.05 1.24
CA TRP A 587 -11.00 -1.54 -0.12
C TRP A 587 -10.44 -2.53 -1.13
N ALA A 588 -9.22 -3.03 -0.89
CA ALA A 588 -8.58 -4.03 -1.73
C ALA A 588 -9.39 -5.33 -1.82
N ARG A 589 -10.13 -5.71 -0.76
CA ARG A 589 -11.02 -6.89 -0.82
C ARG A 589 -12.15 -6.74 -1.82
N TYR A 590 -12.68 -5.54 -2.05
CA TYR A 590 -13.78 -5.31 -3.01
C TYR A 590 -13.26 -4.98 -4.42
N PHE A 591 -12.18 -4.21 -4.53
CA PHE A 591 -11.66 -3.76 -5.83
C PHE A 591 -10.53 -4.63 -6.40
N GLY A 592 -9.95 -5.53 -5.60
CA GLY A 592 -8.78 -6.33 -5.97
C GLY A 592 -7.45 -5.59 -5.92
N VAL A 593 -7.48 -4.26 -5.90
CA VAL A 593 -6.31 -3.35 -5.79
C VAL A 593 -6.58 -2.34 -4.68
N GLY A 594 -5.60 -2.14 -3.80
CA GLY A 594 -5.69 -1.19 -2.70
C GLY A 594 -5.54 0.26 -3.17
N LEU A 595 -5.98 1.22 -2.34
CA LEU A 595 -5.61 2.63 -2.52
C LEU A 595 -4.09 2.77 -2.35
N VAL A 596 -3.55 2.11 -1.32
CA VAL A 596 -2.14 1.76 -1.21
C VAL A 596 -1.99 0.31 -1.65
N GLU A 597 -1.22 0.07 -2.71
CA GLU A 597 -1.00 -1.28 -3.23
C GLU A 597 0.06 -2.00 -2.41
N MET A 598 -0.14 -3.30 -2.17
CA MET A 598 0.34 -4.04 -0.99
C MET A 598 -0.34 -3.52 0.29
N VAL A 599 -1.43 -4.19 0.70
CA VAL A 599 -2.36 -3.72 1.73
C VAL A 599 -1.74 -3.52 3.11
N ASP A 600 -0.60 -4.13 3.38
CA ASP A 600 0.16 -4.11 4.62
C ASP A 600 1.48 -3.32 4.52
N ASP A 601 1.63 -2.51 3.46
CA ASP A 601 2.80 -1.66 3.22
C ASP A 601 2.44 -0.17 3.09
N MET A 602 1.83 0.39 4.14
CA MET A 602 1.38 1.80 4.21
C MET A 602 2.50 2.79 4.54
N ARG A 603 3.63 2.59 3.89
CA ARG A 603 4.82 3.42 3.97
C ARG A 603 4.58 4.81 3.34
N ALA A 604 5.23 5.84 3.88
CA ALA A 604 5.23 7.17 3.27
C ALA A 604 5.84 7.13 1.85
N THR A 605 6.77 6.21 1.62
CA THR A 605 7.38 5.95 0.31
C THR A 605 6.52 5.05 -0.61
N ASN A 606 5.33 4.63 -0.17
CA ASN A 606 4.33 3.93 -0.97
C ASN A 606 2.97 4.67 -0.90
N PRO A 607 2.84 5.84 -1.53
CA PRO A 607 1.66 6.68 -1.37
C PRO A 607 0.41 6.07 -2.02
N ALA A 608 -0.76 6.42 -1.45
CA ALA A 608 -2.06 6.05 -2.00
C ALA A 608 -2.28 6.64 -3.41
N SER A 609 -3.01 5.90 -4.26
CA SER A 609 -3.45 6.35 -5.59
C SER A 609 -4.42 7.53 -5.52
N ASN A 610 -5.11 7.68 -4.40
CA ASN A 610 -5.91 8.86 -4.07
C ASN A 610 -5.91 9.02 -2.55
N ASP A 611 -5.07 9.93 -2.06
CA ASP A 611 -4.87 10.13 -0.61
C ASP A 611 -6.07 10.82 0.05
N GLU A 612 -6.74 11.73 -0.68
CA GLU A 612 -7.98 12.37 -0.21
C GLU A 612 -9.09 11.33 -0.03
N LEU A 613 -9.22 10.38 -0.96
CA LEU A 613 -10.17 9.28 -0.89
C LEU A 613 -9.89 8.33 0.28
N LEU A 614 -8.63 7.92 0.46
CA LEU A 614 -8.25 7.08 1.59
C LEU A 614 -8.54 7.77 2.93
N GLN A 615 -8.23 9.07 3.03
CA GLN A 615 -8.52 9.84 4.23
C GLN A 615 -10.02 9.94 4.49
N ALA A 616 -10.83 10.32 3.49
CA ALA A 616 -12.27 10.44 3.64
C ALA A 616 -12.95 9.13 4.04
N ALA A 617 -12.50 7.99 3.48
CA ALA A 617 -13.02 6.68 3.84
C ALA A 617 -12.62 6.25 5.26
N ALA A 618 -11.39 6.60 5.70
CA ALA A 618 -10.93 6.35 7.06
C ALA A 618 -11.66 7.22 8.08
N ASP A 619 -11.87 8.51 7.78
CA ASP A 619 -12.63 9.45 8.61
C ASP A 619 -14.08 8.97 8.76
N TYR A 620 -14.71 8.53 7.67
CA TYR A 620 -16.04 7.93 7.71
C TYR A 620 -16.08 6.70 8.64
N LEU A 621 -15.08 5.82 8.59
CA LEU A 621 -15.01 4.66 9.47
C LEU A 621 -14.90 5.07 10.96
N VAL A 622 -14.10 6.10 11.26
CA VAL A 622 -13.98 6.67 12.61
C VAL A 622 -15.33 7.26 13.06
N GLU A 623 -16.03 8.01 12.21
CA GLU A 623 -17.37 8.55 12.49
C GLU A 623 -18.39 7.43 12.77
N GLN A 624 -18.28 6.31 12.05
CA GLN A 624 -19.08 5.11 12.28
C GLN A 624 -18.56 4.25 13.46
N LYS A 625 -17.65 4.77 14.29
CA LYS A 625 -17.09 4.10 15.46
C LYS A 625 -16.48 2.74 15.11
N PHE A 626 -15.74 2.69 14.01
CA PHE A 626 -15.07 1.49 13.53
C PHE A 626 -15.98 0.30 13.18
N ASP A 627 -17.26 0.57 12.84
CA ASP A 627 -18.15 -0.43 12.24
C ASP A 627 -17.75 -0.74 10.80
N LEU A 628 -17.11 -1.91 10.62
CA LEU A 628 -16.62 -2.34 9.32
C LEU A 628 -17.75 -2.56 8.30
N LYS A 629 -18.93 -3.06 8.72
CA LYS A 629 -20.07 -3.24 7.80
C LYS A 629 -20.55 -1.92 7.23
N SER A 630 -20.43 -0.83 7.98
CA SER A 630 -20.77 0.50 7.48
C SER A 630 -19.83 0.99 6.37
N LEU A 631 -18.52 0.75 6.49
CA LEU A 631 -17.58 1.02 5.41
C LEU A 631 -17.85 0.11 4.18
N MET A 632 -18.08 -1.18 4.39
CA MET A 632 -18.41 -2.12 3.31
C MET A 632 -19.67 -1.70 2.54
N ARG A 633 -20.71 -1.26 3.27
CA ARG A 633 -21.93 -0.70 2.69
C ARG A 633 -21.63 0.52 1.82
N LEU A 634 -20.85 1.48 2.33
CA LEU A 634 -20.46 2.68 1.60
C LEU A 634 -19.76 2.34 0.27
N ILE A 635 -18.85 1.36 0.30
CA ILE A 635 -18.13 0.86 -0.89
C ILE A 635 -19.11 0.21 -1.88
N LEU A 636 -19.94 -0.74 -1.43
CA LEU A 636 -20.89 -1.47 -2.28
C LEU A 636 -21.93 -0.55 -2.95
N GLN A 637 -22.28 0.56 -2.29
CA GLN A 637 -23.22 1.56 -2.80
C GLN A 637 -22.59 2.54 -3.81
N SER A 638 -21.26 2.63 -3.87
CA SER A 638 -20.56 3.56 -4.76
C SER A 638 -20.83 3.22 -6.24
N ASN A 639 -20.89 4.26 -7.07
CA ASN A 639 -20.89 4.08 -8.52
C ASN A 639 -19.64 3.34 -8.96
N ALA A 640 -18.48 3.64 -8.37
CA ALA A 640 -17.19 2.99 -8.66
C ALA A 640 -17.24 1.46 -8.51
N TYR A 641 -17.72 0.94 -7.38
CA TYR A 641 -17.89 -0.51 -7.19
C TYR A 641 -18.89 -1.09 -8.20
N GLN A 642 -19.89 -0.31 -8.61
CA GLN A 642 -20.93 -0.72 -9.56
C GLN A 642 -20.59 -0.35 -11.01
N ARG A 643 -19.34 -0.08 -11.37
CA ARG A 643 -18.90 0.10 -12.77
C ARG A 643 -18.79 -1.26 -13.48
N SER A 644 -18.95 -1.25 -14.80
CA SER A 644 -18.65 -2.38 -15.66
C SER A 644 -17.15 -2.67 -15.66
N SER A 645 -16.78 -3.91 -15.90
CA SER A 645 -15.39 -4.30 -16.15
C SER A 645 -14.97 -4.18 -17.61
N GLU A 646 -15.94 -4.00 -18.51
CA GLU A 646 -15.70 -3.73 -19.92
C GLU A 646 -14.87 -2.44 -20.05
N PRO A 647 -13.66 -2.52 -20.64
CA PRO A 647 -12.80 -1.36 -20.79
C PRO A 647 -13.29 -0.45 -21.90
N LEU A 648 -13.11 0.86 -21.70
CA LEU A 648 -13.12 1.86 -22.75
C LEU A 648 -11.71 2.02 -23.33
N PRO A 649 -11.57 2.50 -24.58
CA PRO A 649 -10.25 2.75 -25.18
C PRO A 649 -9.31 3.58 -24.28
N GLY A 650 -9.83 4.62 -23.61
CA GLY A 650 -9.03 5.49 -22.72
C GLY A 650 -8.69 4.93 -21.34
N ASN A 651 -9.32 3.84 -20.88
CA ASN A 651 -9.09 3.28 -19.54
C ASN A 651 -8.64 1.80 -19.54
N ARG A 652 -8.36 1.23 -20.71
CA ARG A 652 -8.03 -0.20 -20.87
C ARG A 652 -6.78 -0.61 -20.09
N ASP A 653 -5.74 0.19 -20.18
CA ASP A 653 -4.42 -0.09 -19.59
C ASP A 653 -4.30 0.42 -18.14
N GLU A 654 -5.35 1.07 -17.64
CA GLU A 654 -5.48 1.60 -16.29
C GLU A 654 -5.88 0.47 -15.31
N GLN A 655 -5.22 0.41 -14.14
CA GLN A 655 -5.35 -0.69 -13.18
C GLN A 655 -5.41 -0.28 -11.69
N ARG A 656 -5.47 1.02 -11.37
CA ARG A 656 -5.28 1.57 -10.02
C ARG A 656 -6.22 2.72 -9.61
N PHE A 657 -6.86 3.42 -10.55
CA PHE A 657 -7.66 4.63 -10.30
C PHE A 657 -9.17 4.40 -10.37
N TYR A 658 -9.59 3.14 -10.49
CA TYR A 658 -10.98 2.68 -10.41
C TYR A 658 -11.86 3.22 -11.53
N SER A 659 -11.29 3.56 -12.69
CA SER A 659 -12.01 3.97 -13.90
C SER A 659 -13.02 2.92 -14.37
N ARG A 660 -12.81 1.66 -14.00
CA ARG A 660 -13.70 0.50 -14.23
C ARG A 660 -13.57 -0.49 -13.07
N TYR A 661 -14.43 -1.50 -13.05
CA TYR A 661 -14.21 -2.64 -12.16
C TYR A 661 -13.13 -3.56 -12.76
N TYR A 662 -12.14 -3.97 -11.97
CA TYR A 662 -11.09 -4.86 -12.47
C TYR A 662 -11.47 -6.32 -12.26
N PRO A 663 -11.57 -7.14 -13.33
CA PRO A 663 -11.81 -8.56 -13.17
C PRO A 663 -10.71 -9.21 -12.32
N ARG A 664 -11.13 -9.93 -11.29
CA ARG A 664 -10.21 -10.58 -10.33
C ARG A 664 -10.55 -12.05 -10.17
N ARG A 665 -9.52 -12.90 -10.15
CA ARG A 665 -9.72 -14.33 -9.91
C ARG A 665 -10.35 -14.52 -8.53
N MET A 666 -11.38 -15.35 -8.43
CA MET A 666 -11.91 -15.72 -7.12
C MET A 666 -10.84 -16.41 -6.28
N MET A 667 -10.83 -16.16 -4.97
CA MET A 667 -9.93 -16.84 -4.04
C MET A 667 -10.14 -18.36 -4.11
N ALA A 668 -9.11 -19.14 -3.76
CA ALA A 668 -9.11 -20.60 -3.91
C ALA A 668 -10.35 -21.27 -3.28
N GLU A 669 -10.75 -20.76 -2.12
CA GLU A 669 -11.83 -21.23 -1.28
C GLU A 669 -13.19 -20.94 -1.94
N VAL A 670 -13.42 -19.69 -2.34
CA VAL A 670 -14.64 -19.26 -3.04
C VAL A 670 -14.77 -19.97 -4.38
N LEU A 671 -13.68 -20.11 -5.14
CA LEU A 671 -13.71 -20.82 -6.43
C LEU A 671 -14.00 -22.32 -6.24
N HIS A 672 -13.38 -22.94 -5.24
CA HIS A 672 -13.67 -24.33 -4.88
C HIS A 672 -15.14 -24.51 -4.51
N ASP A 673 -15.66 -23.63 -3.65
CA ASP A 673 -17.04 -23.70 -3.16
C ASP A 673 -18.05 -23.38 -4.26
N ALA A 674 -17.72 -22.49 -5.19
CA ALA A 674 -18.50 -22.26 -6.40
C ALA A 674 -18.60 -23.53 -7.26
N ILE A 675 -17.49 -24.26 -7.46
CA ILE A 675 -17.50 -25.54 -8.19
C ILE A 675 -18.38 -26.56 -7.45
N VAL A 676 -18.26 -26.66 -6.12
CA VAL A 676 -19.10 -27.53 -5.29
C VAL A 676 -20.58 -27.16 -5.41
N GLN A 677 -20.92 -25.86 -5.36
CA GLN A 677 -22.28 -25.36 -5.48
C GLN A 677 -22.92 -25.66 -6.84
N VAL A 678 -22.17 -25.45 -7.94
CA VAL A 678 -22.64 -25.72 -9.30
C VAL A 678 -22.84 -27.22 -9.52
N THR A 679 -21.85 -28.03 -9.13
CA THR A 679 -21.90 -29.48 -9.34
C THR A 679 -22.83 -30.20 -8.36
N GLY A 680 -23.16 -29.59 -7.22
CA GLY A 680 -23.99 -30.21 -6.17
C GLY A 680 -23.30 -31.38 -5.45
N VAL A 681 -21.99 -31.55 -5.63
CA VAL A 681 -21.22 -32.65 -5.04
C VAL A 681 -20.29 -32.09 -3.97
N PRO A 682 -20.51 -32.36 -2.68
CA PRO A 682 -19.68 -31.83 -1.60
C PRO A 682 -18.24 -32.33 -1.69
N THR A 683 -17.31 -31.56 -1.13
CA THR A 683 -15.94 -32.03 -0.88
C THR A 683 -15.85 -32.45 0.58
N LYS A 684 -15.22 -33.59 0.84
CA LYS A 684 -14.88 -34.00 2.19
C LYS A 684 -13.45 -33.53 2.52
N PHE A 685 -13.28 -32.94 3.70
CA PHE A 685 -11.98 -32.55 4.22
C PHE A 685 -11.58 -33.57 5.29
N ASP A 686 -10.68 -34.49 4.95
CA ASP A 686 -10.40 -35.66 5.79
C ASP A 686 -9.23 -35.48 6.77
N PHE A 687 -8.25 -34.62 6.42
CA PHE A 687 -7.01 -34.51 7.18
C PHE A 687 -6.48 -33.09 7.30
N ILE A 688 -5.81 -32.82 8.41
CA ILE A 688 -4.83 -31.75 8.60
C ILE A 688 -3.44 -32.37 8.50
N GLY A 689 -2.54 -31.71 7.77
CA GLY A 689 -1.14 -32.11 7.61
C GLY A 689 -0.22 -31.29 8.50
N PHE A 690 0.77 -31.94 9.13
CA PHE A 690 1.81 -31.26 9.91
C PHE A 690 3.20 -31.47 9.31
N PRO A 691 4.18 -30.59 9.61
CA PRO A 691 5.58 -30.83 9.29
C PRO A 691 6.04 -32.18 9.84
N GLY A 692 6.76 -32.97 9.04
CA GLY A 692 7.27 -34.30 9.45
C GLY A 692 6.38 -35.50 9.11
N ALA A 693 5.35 -35.30 8.26
CA ALA A 693 4.42 -36.33 7.76
C ALA A 693 3.34 -36.83 8.75
N ASP A 694 3.19 -36.18 9.90
CA ASP A 694 2.07 -36.41 10.80
C ASP A 694 0.76 -35.87 10.22
N ARG A 695 -0.33 -36.62 10.41
CA ARG A 695 -1.67 -36.23 9.99
C ARG A 695 -2.68 -36.38 11.13
N GLN A 696 -3.62 -35.46 11.19
CA GLN A 696 -4.77 -35.53 12.09
C GLN A 696 -6.07 -35.60 11.29
N LYS A 697 -6.99 -36.49 11.70
CA LYS A 697 -8.33 -36.54 11.11
C LYS A 697 -9.15 -35.31 11.48
N THR A 698 -9.98 -34.88 10.56
CA THR A 698 -10.89 -33.74 10.71
C THR A 698 -12.36 -34.16 10.76
N ASP A 699 -12.67 -35.19 11.55
CA ASP A 699 -14.05 -35.71 11.71
C ASP A 699 -15.05 -34.67 12.24
N PHE A 700 -14.56 -33.52 12.73
CA PHE A 700 -15.36 -32.38 13.18
C PHE A 700 -15.81 -31.45 12.03
N TYR A 701 -15.30 -31.62 10.81
CA TYR A 701 -15.88 -30.98 9.62
C TYR A 701 -16.87 -31.96 8.97
N PRO A 702 -18.19 -31.74 9.13
CA PRO A 702 -19.18 -32.60 8.51
C PRO A 702 -19.12 -32.52 6.97
N GLU A 703 -19.66 -33.54 6.30
CA GLU A 703 -19.86 -33.48 4.85
C GLU A 703 -20.76 -32.29 4.49
N GLY A 704 -20.35 -31.51 3.49
CA GLY A 704 -21.03 -30.26 3.12
C GLY A 704 -20.40 -28.99 3.71
N THR A 705 -19.42 -29.11 4.62
CA THR A 705 -18.60 -27.96 5.05
C THR A 705 -17.98 -27.29 3.82
N ARG A 706 -18.05 -25.96 3.75
CA ARG A 706 -17.46 -25.14 2.70
C ARG A 706 -15.97 -24.89 2.98
N ALA A 707 -15.19 -24.63 1.94
CA ALA A 707 -13.79 -24.24 2.10
C ALA A 707 -13.64 -22.93 2.88
N VAL A 708 -14.57 -21.98 2.74
CA VAL A 708 -14.59 -20.75 3.53
C VAL A 708 -14.96 -20.97 5.01
N GLU A 709 -15.46 -22.14 5.40
CA GLU A 709 -15.77 -22.50 6.80
C GLU A 709 -14.59 -23.23 7.47
N LEU A 710 -13.51 -23.49 6.73
CA LEU A 710 -12.31 -24.14 7.26
C LEU A 710 -11.51 -23.16 8.09
N PHE A 711 -11.70 -23.21 9.40
CA PHE A 711 -10.96 -22.33 10.32
C PHE A 711 -9.45 -22.61 10.36
N ASP A 712 -9.02 -23.81 9.99
CA ASP A 712 -7.60 -24.21 9.98
C ASP A 712 -7.01 -24.22 8.55
N SER A 713 -6.02 -23.37 8.29
CA SER A 713 -5.32 -23.32 7.00
C SER A 713 -4.50 -24.58 6.69
N ALA A 714 -4.25 -25.44 7.69
CA ALA A 714 -3.48 -26.67 7.56
C ALA A 714 -4.28 -27.87 7.03
N VAL A 715 -5.60 -27.72 6.83
CA VAL A 715 -6.45 -28.75 6.22
C VAL A 715 -5.94 -29.10 4.82
N GLU A 716 -5.60 -30.36 4.57
CA GLU A 716 -5.03 -30.81 3.31
C GLU A 716 -6.07 -30.75 2.18
N ASN A 717 -5.82 -29.95 1.14
CA ASN A 717 -6.60 -29.97 -0.08
C ASN A 717 -5.75 -29.47 -1.26
N TYR A 718 -5.56 -30.32 -2.27
CA TYR A 718 -4.70 -30.02 -3.42
C TYR A 718 -5.21 -28.82 -4.24
N PHE A 719 -6.52 -28.67 -4.40
CA PHE A 719 -7.10 -27.53 -5.12
C PHE A 719 -6.79 -26.23 -4.37
N LEU A 720 -7.08 -26.17 -3.06
CA LEU A 720 -6.86 -24.97 -2.28
C LEU A 720 -5.40 -24.51 -2.30
N SER A 721 -4.45 -25.43 -2.15
CA SER A 721 -3.02 -25.12 -2.25
C SER A 721 -2.60 -24.66 -3.65
N THR A 722 -3.08 -25.34 -4.70
CA THR A 722 -2.72 -25.01 -6.10
C THR A 722 -3.25 -23.64 -6.54
N PHE A 723 -4.39 -23.24 -5.99
CA PHE A 723 -5.03 -21.94 -6.27
C PHE A 723 -4.65 -20.85 -5.26
N GLY A 724 -3.59 -21.06 -4.47
CA GLY A 724 -2.96 -20.01 -3.67
C GLY A 724 -3.71 -19.63 -2.39
N ARG A 725 -4.38 -20.59 -1.72
CA ARG A 725 -4.89 -20.40 -0.35
C ARG A 725 -3.77 -19.89 0.56
N ASN A 726 -4.10 -18.93 1.42
CA ASN A 726 -3.17 -18.41 2.42
C ASN A 726 -2.81 -19.51 3.45
N PRO A 727 -1.54 -19.89 3.58
CA PRO A 727 -1.10 -20.87 4.58
C PRO A 727 -1.09 -20.32 6.01
N ARG A 728 -1.09 -18.99 6.21
CA ARG A 728 -1.12 -18.30 7.51
C ARG A 728 0.11 -18.59 8.38
N ASN A 729 1.30 -18.47 7.82
CA ASN A 729 2.56 -18.63 8.56
C ASN A 729 3.14 -17.30 9.04
N ILE A 730 2.78 -16.19 8.38
CA ILE A 730 3.12 -14.81 8.74
C ILE A 730 1.90 -13.90 8.54
N VAL A 731 1.93 -12.70 9.12
CA VAL A 731 0.84 -11.71 8.99
C VAL A 731 0.73 -11.14 7.57
N CYS A 732 1.78 -11.26 6.75
CA CYS A 732 1.84 -10.66 5.42
C CYS A 732 0.73 -11.16 4.50
N GLU A 733 -0.01 -10.25 3.86
CA GLU A 733 -1.01 -10.63 2.84
C GLU A 733 -0.34 -11.30 1.62
N CYS A 734 0.96 -11.03 1.42
CA CYS A 734 1.77 -11.60 0.35
C CYS A 734 1.88 -13.14 0.34
N GLU A 735 1.46 -13.85 1.41
CA GLU A 735 1.38 -15.32 1.38
C GLU A 735 0.23 -15.84 0.50
N ARG A 736 -0.81 -15.02 0.26
CA ARG A 736 -1.89 -15.36 -0.67
C ARG A 736 -1.46 -15.03 -2.10
N SER A 737 -1.61 -15.99 -3.01
CA SER A 737 -1.21 -15.80 -4.41
C SER A 737 -2.39 -15.86 -5.36
N ALA A 738 -2.61 -14.77 -6.10
CA ALA A 738 -3.53 -14.73 -7.23
C ALA A 738 -2.86 -15.07 -8.57
N GLU A 739 -1.55 -15.27 -8.58
CA GLU A 739 -0.74 -15.43 -9.79
C GLU A 739 -1.19 -16.64 -10.63
N PRO A 740 -1.37 -16.46 -11.95
CA PRO A 740 -1.74 -17.55 -12.83
C PRO A 740 -0.58 -18.53 -12.98
N SER A 741 -0.90 -19.83 -13.00
CA SER A 741 0.10 -20.87 -13.27
C SER A 741 -0.40 -21.95 -14.23
N THR A 742 0.53 -22.57 -14.96
CA THR A 742 0.22 -23.71 -15.83
C THR A 742 -0.43 -24.87 -15.06
N VAL A 743 -0.05 -25.05 -13.79
CA VAL A 743 -0.61 -26.10 -12.92
C VAL A 743 -2.11 -25.86 -12.68
N GLN A 744 -2.53 -24.61 -12.44
CA GLN A 744 -3.95 -24.27 -12.28
C GLN A 744 -4.74 -24.59 -13.56
N VAL A 745 -4.22 -24.21 -14.74
CA VAL A 745 -4.87 -24.48 -16.03
C VAL A 745 -5.03 -25.98 -16.28
N LEU A 746 -3.98 -26.77 -16.01
CA LEU A 746 -4.02 -28.23 -16.14
C LEU A 746 -4.99 -28.85 -15.13
N HIS A 747 -5.08 -28.31 -13.91
CA HIS A 747 -6.01 -28.80 -12.90
C HIS A 747 -7.47 -28.51 -13.24
N LEU A 748 -7.80 -27.34 -13.81
CA LEU A 748 -9.15 -27.07 -14.31
C LEU A 748 -9.50 -28.00 -15.48
N SER A 749 -8.55 -28.21 -16.38
CA SER A 749 -8.80 -28.98 -17.59
C SER A 749 -8.98 -30.48 -17.29
N ASN A 750 -8.02 -31.07 -16.56
CA ASN A 750 -7.89 -32.52 -16.42
C ASN A 750 -7.92 -32.99 -14.96
N GLY A 751 -8.00 -32.07 -13.99
CA GLY A 751 -7.95 -32.39 -12.58
C GLY A 751 -9.23 -33.04 -12.07
N GLU A 752 -9.12 -33.70 -10.92
CA GLU A 752 -10.21 -34.48 -10.36
C GLU A 752 -11.33 -33.62 -9.75
N THR A 753 -11.04 -32.36 -9.37
CA THR A 753 -12.01 -31.49 -8.69
C THR A 753 -13.26 -31.23 -9.52
N ILE A 754 -13.12 -30.93 -10.81
CA ILE A 754 -14.27 -30.72 -11.71
C ILE A 754 -14.72 -32.07 -12.28
N ASN A 755 -13.79 -32.81 -12.90
CA ASN A 755 -14.13 -34.01 -13.68
C ASN A 755 -14.80 -35.12 -12.85
N LYS A 756 -14.38 -35.38 -11.60
CA LYS A 756 -15.06 -36.40 -10.77
C LYS A 756 -16.44 -35.95 -10.31
N LYS A 757 -16.61 -34.65 -10.02
CA LYS A 757 -17.89 -34.11 -9.55
C LYS A 757 -18.94 -34.10 -10.65
N LEU A 758 -18.55 -33.80 -11.89
CA LEU A 758 -19.47 -33.86 -13.04
C LEU A 758 -19.95 -35.30 -13.34
N LYS A 759 -19.08 -36.29 -13.10
CA LYS A 759 -19.37 -37.73 -13.27
C LYS A 759 -20.14 -38.36 -12.12
N ASP A 760 -20.42 -37.62 -11.05
CA ASP A 760 -21.12 -38.19 -9.90
C ASP A 760 -22.60 -38.45 -10.22
N ASP A 761 -23.07 -39.67 -9.95
CA ASP A 761 -24.46 -40.08 -10.20
C ASP A 761 -25.49 -39.43 -9.29
N LYS A 762 -25.05 -38.71 -8.26
CA LYS A 762 -25.87 -37.88 -7.37
C LYS A 762 -25.66 -36.39 -7.60
N GLY A 763 -24.81 -36.02 -8.57
CA GLY A 763 -24.48 -34.63 -8.89
C GLY A 763 -25.55 -33.93 -9.73
N ARG A 764 -25.28 -32.65 -10.02
CA ARG A 764 -26.19 -31.77 -10.77
C ARG A 764 -26.49 -32.28 -12.18
N VAL A 765 -25.49 -32.83 -12.86
CA VAL A 765 -25.65 -33.41 -14.21
C VAL A 765 -26.72 -34.50 -14.19
N ALA A 766 -26.61 -35.46 -13.28
CA ALA A 766 -27.58 -36.55 -13.14
C ALA A 766 -29.00 -36.02 -12.84
N GLU A 767 -29.12 -34.99 -12.00
CA GLU A 767 -30.40 -34.35 -11.72
C GLU A 767 -31.00 -33.64 -12.94
N MET A 768 -30.18 -32.90 -13.72
CA MET A 768 -30.66 -32.24 -14.94
C MET A 768 -31.12 -33.23 -16.00
N LEU A 769 -30.37 -34.33 -16.20
CA LEU A 769 -30.75 -35.40 -17.12
C LEU A 769 -32.07 -36.06 -16.68
N ARG A 770 -32.24 -36.29 -15.37
CA ARG A 770 -33.50 -36.80 -14.80
C ARG A 770 -34.65 -35.84 -15.09
N LEU A 771 -34.48 -34.54 -14.85
CA LEU A 771 -35.53 -33.55 -15.12
C LEU A 771 -35.85 -33.42 -16.62
N ARG A 772 -34.84 -33.49 -17.49
CA ARG A 772 -35.01 -33.54 -18.95
C ARG A 772 -35.80 -34.76 -19.40
N SER A 773 -35.52 -35.93 -18.82
CA SER A 773 -36.31 -37.15 -19.07
C SER A 773 -37.78 -37.04 -18.63
N LEU A 774 -38.07 -36.14 -17.69
CA LEU A 774 -39.42 -35.82 -17.19
C LEU A 774 -40.09 -34.66 -17.94
N GLY A 775 -39.49 -34.16 -19.01
CA GLY A 775 -40.07 -33.13 -19.88
C GLY A 775 -39.55 -31.71 -19.69
N MET A 776 -38.45 -31.49 -18.95
CA MET A 776 -37.75 -30.20 -18.97
C MET A 776 -37.25 -29.90 -20.40
N SER A 777 -37.47 -28.66 -20.87
CA SER A 777 -37.01 -28.25 -22.19
C SER A 777 -35.50 -27.98 -22.22
N ASP A 778 -34.89 -28.16 -23.38
CA ASP A 778 -33.47 -27.87 -23.61
C ASP A 778 -33.12 -26.42 -23.25
N SER A 779 -33.98 -25.46 -23.62
CA SER A 779 -33.80 -24.05 -23.26
C SER A 779 -33.81 -23.81 -21.75
N THR A 780 -34.66 -24.53 -21.02
CA THR A 780 -34.73 -24.45 -19.56
C THR A 780 -33.47 -25.04 -18.91
N LEU A 781 -32.98 -26.16 -19.43
CA LEU A 781 -31.73 -26.78 -18.97
C LEU A 781 -30.55 -25.81 -19.15
N VAL A 782 -30.45 -25.16 -20.31
CA VAL A 782 -29.39 -24.19 -20.62
C VAL A 782 -29.50 -22.92 -19.77
N ASP A 783 -30.71 -22.40 -19.54
CA ASP A 783 -30.89 -21.24 -18.65
C ASP A 783 -30.56 -21.59 -17.18
N GLU A 784 -30.94 -22.77 -16.69
CA GLU A 784 -30.61 -23.23 -15.32
C GLU A 784 -29.09 -23.41 -15.13
N LEU A 785 -28.39 -23.89 -16.16
CA LEU A 785 -26.93 -23.99 -16.22
C LEU A 785 -26.25 -22.62 -16.03
N TYR A 786 -26.67 -21.63 -16.82
CA TYR A 786 -26.09 -20.28 -16.75
C TYR A 786 -26.46 -19.56 -15.46
N LEU A 787 -27.69 -19.71 -14.97
CA LEU A 787 -28.10 -19.10 -13.70
C LEU A 787 -27.33 -19.70 -12.52
N SER A 788 -27.15 -21.02 -12.48
CA SER A 788 -26.42 -21.68 -11.38
C SER A 788 -24.91 -21.44 -11.42
N SER A 789 -24.32 -21.24 -12.60
CA SER A 789 -22.87 -21.09 -12.76
C SER A 789 -22.42 -19.64 -12.83
N LEU A 790 -23.14 -18.81 -13.58
CA LEU A 790 -22.78 -17.44 -13.95
C LEU A 790 -23.73 -16.39 -13.35
N GLY A 791 -24.84 -16.78 -12.71
CA GLY A 791 -25.78 -15.83 -12.10
C GLY A 791 -26.52 -14.95 -13.11
N ARG A 792 -26.62 -15.41 -14.38
CA ARG A 792 -27.29 -14.69 -15.46
C ARG A 792 -28.04 -15.63 -16.39
N TYR A 793 -28.92 -15.08 -17.21
CA TYR A 793 -29.53 -15.80 -18.32
C TYR A 793 -28.56 -15.88 -19.51
N THR A 794 -28.80 -16.86 -20.39
CA THR A 794 -28.12 -16.92 -21.69
C THR A 794 -28.53 -15.76 -22.59
N THR A 795 -27.59 -15.30 -23.41
CA THR A 795 -27.92 -14.53 -24.61
C THR A 795 -28.59 -15.44 -25.65
N THR A 796 -29.31 -14.87 -26.61
CA THR A 796 -29.94 -15.65 -27.70
C THR A 796 -28.92 -16.50 -28.46
N HIS A 797 -27.74 -15.93 -28.74
CA HIS A 797 -26.68 -16.63 -29.45
C HIS A 797 -26.14 -17.82 -28.66
N GLU A 798 -25.76 -17.63 -27.38
CA GLU A 798 -25.28 -18.71 -26.51
C GLU A 798 -26.32 -19.83 -26.37
N ARG A 799 -27.61 -19.45 -26.22
CA ARG A 799 -28.71 -20.41 -26.08
C ARG A 799 -28.86 -21.27 -27.32
N ASP A 800 -28.92 -20.65 -28.49
CA ASP A 800 -29.16 -21.34 -29.76
C ASP A 800 -27.99 -22.28 -30.08
N GLU A 801 -26.74 -21.82 -29.88
CA GLU A 801 -25.55 -22.66 -30.08
C GLU A 801 -25.54 -23.87 -29.15
N ILE A 802 -25.71 -23.67 -27.84
CA ILE A 802 -25.65 -24.78 -26.87
C ILE A 802 -26.82 -25.74 -27.06
N THR A 803 -28.03 -25.21 -27.31
CA THR A 803 -29.21 -26.06 -27.57
C THR A 803 -29.01 -26.91 -28.82
N SER A 804 -28.34 -26.39 -29.86
CA SER A 804 -28.06 -27.15 -31.08
C SER A 804 -27.08 -28.32 -30.88
N MET A 805 -26.28 -28.29 -29.81
CA MET A 805 -25.32 -29.34 -29.46
C MET A 805 -25.95 -30.46 -28.62
N LEU A 806 -27.10 -30.21 -27.95
CA LEU A 806 -27.74 -31.19 -27.09
C LEU A 806 -28.33 -32.34 -27.93
N PRO A 807 -27.94 -33.60 -27.68
CA PRO A 807 -28.56 -34.74 -28.33
C PRO A 807 -29.97 -34.96 -27.77
N GLY A 808 -30.74 -35.83 -28.42
CA GLY A 808 -32.09 -36.18 -27.96
C GLY A 808 -32.07 -36.77 -26.54
N ALA A 809 -33.08 -36.41 -25.73
CA ALA A 809 -33.19 -36.89 -24.36
C ALA A 809 -33.17 -38.44 -24.29
N GLY A 810 -32.32 -38.99 -23.43
CA GLY A 810 -32.07 -40.42 -23.25
C GLY A 810 -31.08 -41.04 -24.24
N SER A 811 -30.39 -40.25 -25.09
CA SER A 811 -29.35 -40.82 -25.96
C SER A 811 -28.12 -41.27 -25.16
N PRO A 812 -27.35 -42.26 -25.66
CA PRO A 812 -26.13 -42.73 -24.98
C PRO A 812 -25.10 -41.63 -24.73
N GLU A 813 -25.05 -40.62 -25.61
CA GLU A 813 -24.10 -39.51 -25.58
C GLU A 813 -24.60 -38.30 -24.76
N GLU A 814 -25.86 -38.31 -24.31
CA GLU A 814 -26.48 -37.16 -23.64
C GLU A 814 -25.72 -36.72 -22.39
N ARG A 815 -25.30 -37.70 -21.60
CA ARG A 815 -24.55 -37.42 -20.37
C ARG A 815 -23.22 -36.77 -20.68
N ASP A 816 -22.44 -37.34 -21.60
CA ASP A 816 -21.12 -36.83 -21.97
C ASP A 816 -21.22 -35.38 -22.49
N VAL A 817 -22.22 -35.08 -23.33
CA VAL A 817 -22.43 -33.71 -23.85
C VAL A 817 -22.80 -32.73 -22.73
N VAL A 818 -23.67 -33.10 -21.79
CA VAL A 818 -24.03 -32.22 -20.68
C VAL A 818 -22.85 -32.03 -19.73
N GLU A 819 -22.06 -33.07 -19.45
CA GLU A 819 -20.81 -32.96 -18.68
C GLU A 819 -19.83 -31.99 -19.36
N ASP A 820 -19.64 -32.10 -20.67
CA ASP A 820 -18.76 -31.22 -21.45
C ASP A 820 -19.23 -29.75 -21.43
N ILE A 821 -20.54 -29.50 -21.49
CA ILE A 821 -21.10 -28.13 -21.38
C ILE A 821 -20.81 -27.54 -20.00
N PHE A 822 -21.05 -28.30 -18.91
CA PHE A 822 -20.71 -27.86 -17.56
C PHE A 822 -19.20 -27.58 -17.44
N TRP A 823 -18.37 -28.51 -17.93
CA TRP A 823 -16.92 -28.37 -17.89
C TRP A 823 -16.44 -27.12 -18.64
N ALA A 824 -17.02 -26.85 -19.82
CA ALA A 824 -16.70 -25.68 -20.63
C ALA A 824 -17.03 -24.39 -19.86
N ILE A 825 -18.23 -24.29 -19.27
CA ILE A 825 -18.65 -23.13 -18.48
C ILE A 825 -17.74 -22.92 -17.27
N LEU A 826 -17.48 -23.99 -16.49
CA LEU A 826 -16.63 -23.95 -15.29
C LEU A 826 -15.15 -23.62 -15.58
N SER A 827 -14.72 -23.74 -16.84
CA SER A 827 -13.37 -23.43 -17.30
C SER A 827 -13.24 -22.05 -17.95
N THR A 828 -14.36 -21.31 -18.12
CA THR A 828 -14.33 -19.97 -18.71
C THR A 828 -13.74 -18.92 -17.77
N ARG A 829 -13.21 -17.83 -18.35
CA ARG A 829 -12.79 -16.66 -17.55
C ARG A 829 -13.98 -16.04 -16.80
N GLU A 830 -15.16 -16.04 -17.38
CA GLU A 830 -16.37 -15.50 -16.74
C GLU A 830 -16.74 -16.25 -15.45
N PHE A 831 -16.57 -17.57 -15.43
CA PHE A 831 -16.76 -18.35 -14.21
C PHE A 831 -15.66 -18.09 -13.18
N LEU A 832 -14.38 -18.16 -13.62
CA LEU A 832 -13.21 -18.11 -12.74
C LEU A 832 -12.94 -16.73 -12.12
N PHE A 833 -13.37 -15.66 -12.79
CA PHE A 833 -13.15 -14.28 -12.38
C PHE A 833 -14.46 -13.62 -11.94
N ASN A 834 -14.40 -12.90 -10.83
CA ASN A 834 -15.42 -11.93 -10.50
C ASN A 834 -15.17 -10.65 -11.31
N HIS A 835 -16.20 -10.11 -11.92
CA HIS A 835 -16.08 -9.10 -12.97
C HIS A 835 -17.15 -8.04 -12.88
#